data_AF-A0A0G1Y044-F1
#
_entry.id   AF-A0A0G1Y044-F1
#
_cell.length_a   1.000
_cell.length_b   1.000
_cell.length_c   1.000
_cell.angle_alpha   90.00
_cell.angle_beta   90.00
_cell.angle_gamma   90.00
#
_symmetry.space_group_name_H-M   'P 1'
#
loop_
_entity.id
_entity.type
_entity.pdbx_description
1 polymer ?
#
loop_
_entity_poly.entity_id
_entity_poly.type
_entity_poly.pdbx_seq_one_letter_code
_entity_poly.pdbx_strand_id
1 'polypeptide(L)'
;MQISLNWLNQLTKTKPTAEQVVALLSQAGLPVAATENLSLRFSKMVVGQVLEVKPHPNADRLKVTKTRTAASEIRTIVCGAPNVAPGQKVVVALPGSRLASGQILERAKIRGVESDGMICAEDELGLGVGHQGILVLDAKARVGAPASASLETNDISLDIEVTPNRSDCSSAFGLARELTALSGRAFKAPVVRSASRGRRSPVRVRVLDKKACPKYAAQVVTGIKQRPTPLRLRSRLLASGIRPINLLVDVTNYVMLEFGQPLHAFDLGKVTGGEITVRFAKADEKLVTLDGVDRALKPFNLIMADQRGPLALAGVMGGRDSGVTESTQAVMLESAIFESRVVRKTARILHLFSEASARFERGIDPEQTEAALNRAAQLLVDLGQGQLAGGATVVSSVSPKPVRISLKLNQLSNWLNRPFKSTEVKKHSVDVAGDFGNKTLEQIVEDLTVPLKPHGYTVSFEKQKHNATWEDFKIAVPIALGFAVLFVVLQKMGIINLVSAGNVTYGTAFVIGIIASLSTCMAVVGGLVLSMSATFAKEGDKIKPQLMFHAGRLVSFFVLGGVIGAIGSAFTLNTTATFILSLIIGTVMLVLGINLLDTFHWAKKLQPSMPKFIAKHAHGVSKFNHTLTPLLVGIATFFLPCGFTQSMQLYTLTTGSFLTGGLTMLAFALGTLPVLALISFSSFSIQKSSKAGIFFKTAGLIVIMFALFNLINSLVVIGFLPPIFNF
;
A
#
# COMPACT_ATOMS: atom_id res chain seq x y z
N MET A 1 7.25 -3.51 -6.44
CA MET A 1 8.12 -4.71 -6.54
C MET A 1 7.74 -5.59 -5.38
N GLN A 2 7.36 -6.83 -5.65
CA GLN A 2 7.00 -7.77 -4.60
C GLN A 2 8.24 -8.54 -4.10
N ILE A 3 8.33 -8.78 -2.79
CA ILE A 3 9.40 -9.58 -2.21
C ILE A 3 8.95 -10.32 -0.94
N SER A 4 9.54 -11.48 -0.71
CA SER A 4 9.33 -12.33 0.47
C SER A 4 9.93 -11.73 1.75
N LEU A 5 9.12 -11.55 2.80
CA LEU A 5 9.61 -11.17 4.13
C LEU A 5 10.52 -12.25 4.73
N ASN A 6 10.16 -13.54 4.60
CA ASN A 6 11.00 -14.63 5.09
C ASN A 6 12.38 -14.63 4.43
N TRP A 7 12.46 -14.28 3.16
CA TRP A 7 13.72 -14.20 2.44
C TRP A 7 14.57 -13.03 2.93
N LEU A 8 13.97 -11.84 3.12
CA LEU A 8 14.67 -10.71 3.74
C LEU A 8 15.20 -11.07 5.13
N ASN A 9 14.36 -11.68 5.97
CA ASN A 9 14.74 -12.14 7.32
C ASN A 9 15.92 -13.13 7.29
N GLN A 10 15.98 -14.01 6.30
CA GLN A 10 17.12 -14.92 6.14
C GLN A 10 18.40 -14.15 5.77
N LEU A 11 18.32 -13.18 4.86
CA LEU A 11 19.48 -12.41 4.41
C LEU A 11 20.01 -11.48 5.50
N THR A 12 19.12 -10.82 6.25
CA THR A 12 19.48 -9.94 7.37
C THR A 12 19.87 -10.74 8.62
N LYS A 13 19.49 -12.02 8.71
CA LYS A 13 19.58 -12.86 9.92
C LYS A 13 18.82 -12.26 11.10
N THR A 14 17.69 -11.63 10.81
CA THR A 14 16.79 -11.03 11.80
C THR A 14 15.38 -11.59 11.63
N LYS A 15 14.49 -11.32 12.59
CA LYS A 15 13.07 -11.69 12.49
C LYS A 15 12.13 -10.53 12.84
N PRO A 16 12.28 -9.35 12.20
CA PRO A 16 11.32 -8.27 12.38
C PRO A 16 9.92 -8.71 11.91
N THR A 17 8.89 -8.12 12.51
CA THR A 17 7.52 -8.29 12.02
C THR A 17 7.33 -7.52 10.71
N ALA A 18 6.27 -7.83 9.97
CA ALA A 18 5.95 -7.12 8.74
C ALA A 18 5.77 -5.61 8.99
N GLU A 19 5.12 -5.24 10.09
CA GLU A 19 4.89 -3.84 10.47
C GLU A 19 6.20 -3.09 10.71
N GLN A 20 7.16 -3.74 11.37
CA GLN A 20 8.48 -3.16 11.62
C GLN A 20 9.25 -2.92 10.31
N VAL A 21 9.22 -3.90 9.40
CA VAL A 21 9.88 -3.76 8.09
C VAL A 21 9.22 -2.65 7.27
N VAL A 22 7.88 -2.60 7.24
CA VAL A 22 7.13 -1.55 6.54
C VAL A 22 7.49 -0.16 7.07
N ALA A 23 7.55 0.01 8.39
CA ALA A 23 7.91 1.28 9.01
C ALA A 23 9.34 1.71 8.64
N LEU A 24 10.31 0.80 8.73
CA LEU A 24 11.72 1.08 8.39
C LEU A 24 11.90 1.44 6.92
N LEU A 25 11.33 0.65 6.00
CA LEU A 25 11.44 0.91 4.56
C LEU A 25 10.76 2.24 4.19
N SER A 26 9.58 2.52 4.75
CA SER A 26 8.88 3.77 4.48
C SER A 26 9.67 5.00 4.94
N GLN A 27 10.33 4.94 6.09
CA GLN A 27 11.23 6.00 6.57
C GLN A 27 12.45 6.21 5.65
N ALA A 28 12.89 5.15 4.97
CA ALA A 28 14.00 5.21 4.00
C ALA A 28 13.57 5.64 2.59
N GLY A 29 12.32 6.07 2.39
CA GLY A 29 11.80 6.47 1.08
C GLY A 29 11.45 5.29 0.16
N LEU A 30 11.20 4.11 0.73
CA LEU A 30 10.74 2.90 0.05
C LEU A 30 9.37 2.49 0.60
N PRO A 31 8.29 3.24 0.27
CA PRO A 31 6.98 2.96 0.83
C PRO A 31 6.49 1.57 0.39
N VAL A 32 5.83 0.88 1.32
CA VAL A 32 5.22 -0.43 1.06
C VAL A 32 3.74 -0.20 0.75
N ALA A 33 3.35 -0.39 -0.51
CA ALA A 33 2.00 -0.17 -0.99
C ALA A 33 1.00 -1.20 -0.44
N ALA A 34 1.43 -2.45 -0.28
CA ALA A 34 0.60 -3.53 0.25
C ALA A 34 1.43 -4.63 0.91
N THR A 35 0.81 -5.34 1.84
CA THR A 35 1.30 -6.61 2.37
C THR A 35 0.26 -7.70 2.13
N GLU A 36 0.70 -8.87 1.66
CA GLU A 36 -0.17 -10.01 1.38
C GLU A 36 0.31 -11.25 2.14
N ASN A 37 -0.57 -11.88 2.91
CA ASN A 37 -0.28 -13.17 3.54
C ASN A 37 -0.57 -14.30 2.57
N LEU A 38 0.48 -14.92 2.04
CA LEU A 38 0.38 -15.94 0.99
C LEU A 38 -0.21 -17.26 1.49
N SER A 39 -0.16 -17.53 2.80
CA SER A 39 -0.79 -18.73 3.37
C SER A 39 -2.30 -18.74 3.14
N LEU A 40 -2.93 -17.57 3.04
CA LEU A 40 -4.36 -17.43 2.80
C LEU A 40 -4.78 -17.92 1.40
N ARG A 41 -3.85 -17.92 0.43
CA ARG A 41 -4.11 -18.48 -0.92
C ARG A 41 -4.37 -19.98 -0.88
N PHE A 42 -3.85 -20.67 0.14
CA PHE A 42 -4.00 -22.10 0.35
C PHE A 42 -5.05 -22.42 1.43
N SER A 43 -5.96 -21.48 1.70
CA SER A 43 -7.05 -21.69 2.66
C SER A 43 -7.92 -22.87 2.25
N LYS A 44 -8.28 -23.70 3.24
CA LYS A 44 -8.99 -24.97 3.08
C LYS A 44 -8.25 -26.02 2.21
N MET A 45 -6.96 -25.83 1.95
CA MET A 45 -6.13 -26.86 1.33
C MET A 45 -5.28 -27.56 2.38
N VAL A 46 -5.26 -28.88 2.35
CA VAL A 46 -4.58 -29.72 3.34
C VAL A 46 -3.72 -30.78 2.67
N VAL A 47 -2.75 -31.31 3.42
CA VAL A 47 -2.01 -32.50 2.98
C VAL A 47 -2.92 -33.73 3.13
N GLY A 48 -3.20 -34.39 2.02
CA GLY A 48 -3.90 -35.67 1.98
C GLY A 48 -2.96 -36.85 1.80
N GLN A 49 -3.43 -38.05 2.14
CA GLN A 49 -2.80 -39.31 1.76
C GLN A 49 -3.78 -40.17 0.98
N VAL A 50 -3.38 -40.55 -0.24
CA VAL A 50 -4.17 -41.47 -1.07
C VAL A 50 -4.06 -42.87 -0.45
N LEU A 51 -5.18 -43.43 -0.01
CA LEU A 51 -5.24 -44.77 0.57
C LEU A 51 -5.53 -45.83 -0.49
N GLU A 52 -6.46 -45.52 -1.39
CA GLU A 52 -6.95 -46.43 -2.42
C GLU A 52 -7.19 -45.67 -3.72
N VAL A 53 -6.94 -46.34 -4.85
CA VAL A 53 -7.21 -45.83 -6.20
C VAL A 53 -7.92 -46.93 -6.98
N LYS A 54 -9.14 -46.65 -7.43
CA LYS A 54 -9.95 -47.54 -8.27
C LYS A 54 -10.26 -46.88 -9.63
N PRO A 55 -10.41 -47.63 -10.72
CA PRO A 55 -10.95 -47.11 -11.97
C PRO A 55 -12.33 -46.49 -11.74
N HIS A 56 -12.65 -45.40 -12.44
CA HIS A 56 -13.96 -44.79 -12.36
C HIS A 56 -15.00 -45.63 -13.11
N PRO A 57 -16.18 -45.95 -12.52
CA PRO A 57 -17.15 -46.89 -13.10
C PRO A 57 -17.72 -46.44 -14.45
N ASN A 58 -17.82 -45.11 -14.66
CA ASN A 58 -18.43 -44.51 -15.84
C ASN A 58 -17.47 -43.66 -16.69
N ALA A 59 -16.15 -43.80 -16.53
CA ALA A 59 -15.18 -43.00 -17.29
C ALA A 59 -13.75 -43.61 -17.32
N ASP A 60 -13.24 -43.89 -18.51
CA ASP A 60 -11.95 -44.60 -18.71
C ASP A 60 -10.72 -43.81 -18.25
N ARG A 61 -10.78 -42.47 -18.32
CA ARG A 61 -9.65 -41.59 -17.98
C ARG A 61 -9.68 -41.07 -16.54
N LEU A 62 -10.67 -41.47 -15.75
CA LEU A 62 -10.82 -41.01 -14.37
C LEU A 62 -10.59 -42.16 -13.40
N LYS A 63 -10.12 -41.80 -12.21
CA LYS A 63 -9.94 -42.70 -11.07
C LYS A 63 -10.75 -42.16 -9.90
N VAL A 64 -11.26 -43.05 -9.07
CA VAL A 64 -11.90 -42.73 -7.79
C VAL A 64 -10.93 -43.08 -6.68
N THR A 65 -10.58 -42.09 -5.85
CA THR A 65 -9.62 -42.27 -4.77
C THR A 65 -10.30 -42.17 -3.41
N LYS A 66 -9.84 -42.96 -2.44
CA LYS A 66 -10.09 -42.73 -1.03
C LYS A 66 -8.89 -42.00 -0.44
N THR A 67 -9.08 -40.75 -0.05
CA THR A 67 -7.99 -39.86 0.38
C THR A 67 -8.22 -39.42 1.82
N ARG A 68 -7.28 -39.75 2.71
CA ARG A 68 -7.30 -39.31 4.10
C ARG A 68 -6.86 -37.87 4.19
N THR A 69 -7.69 -36.98 4.74
CA THR A 69 -7.42 -35.54 4.90
C THR A 69 -7.26 -35.11 6.35
N ALA A 70 -7.65 -35.94 7.31
CA ALA A 70 -7.36 -35.76 8.74
C ALA A 70 -7.30 -37.14 9.43
N ALA A 71 -7.06 -37.18 10.75
CA ALA A 71 -6.91 -38.44 11.50
C ALA A 71 -8.08 -39.42 11.30
N SER A 72 -9.31 -38.91 11.30
CA SER A 72 -10.56 -39.68 11.15
C SER A 72 -11.33 -39.37 9.86
N GLU A 73 -10.79 -38.55 8.97
CA GLU A 73 -11.52 -38.06 7.79
C GLU A 73 -10.97 -38.65 6.50
N ILE A 74 -11.79 -39.44 5.82
CA ILE A 74 -11.50 -40.04 4.50
C ILE A 74 -12.54 -39.52 3.51
N ARG A 75 -12.06 -38.95 2.42
CA ARG A 75 -12.88 -38.34 1.37
C ARG A 75 -12.80 -39.16 0.09
N THR A 76 -13.93 -39.29 -0.61
CA THR A 76 -13.96 -39.81 -1.98
C THR A 76 -13.64 -38.66 -2.92
N ILE A 77 -12.59 -38.79 -3.73
CA ILE A 77 -12.18 -37.74 -4.67
C ILE A 77 -11.99 -38.37 -6.04
N VAL A 78 -12.58 -37.75 -7.07
CA VAL A 78 -12.36 -38.16 -8.46
C VAL A 78 -11.12 -37.44 -8.99
N CYS A 79 -10.18 -38.19 -9.55
CA CYS A 79 -8.91 -37.67 -10.04
C CYS A 79 -8.63 -38.21 -11.45
N GLY A 80 -8.35 -37.32 -12.39
CA GLY A 80 -7.98 -37.68 -13.77
C GLY A 80 -6.47 -37.84 -14.00
N ALA A 81 -5.65 -37.55 -12.98
CA ALA A 81 -4.21 -37.53 -13.15
C ALA A 81 -3.63 -38.95 -13.33
N PRO A 82 -2.81 -39.21 -14.36
CA PRO A 82 -2.24 -40.53 -14.62
C PRO A 82 -1.33 -40.99 -13.48
N ASN A 83 -0.63 -40.04 -12.82
CA ASN A 83 0.34 -40.30 -11.77
C ASN A 83 -0.25 -40.51 -10.36
N VAL A 84 -1.58 -40.47 -10.18
CA VAL A 84 -2.19 -40.76 -8.87
C VAL A 84 -2.09 -42.24 -8.51
N ALA A 85 -1.54 -42.52 -7.33
CA ALA A 85 -1.28 -43.87 -6.82
C ALA A 85 -1.48 -43.97 -5.29
N PRO A 86 -1.82 -45.16 -4.75
CA PRO A 86 -1.89 -45.39 -3.31
C PRO A 86 -0.58 -45.04 -2.58
N GLY A 87 -0.69 -44.59 -1.34
CA GLY A 87 0.43 -44.21 -0.47
C GLY A 87 0.94 -42.77 -0.65
N GLN A 88 0.65 -42.11 -1.77
CA GLN A 88 1.15 -40.76 -2.07
C GLN A 88 0.62 -39.71 -1.09
N LYS A 89 1.51 -38.80 -0.67
CA LYS A 89 1.14 -37.54 -0.01
C LYS A 89 0.87 -36.49 -1.08
N VAL A 90 -0.27 -35.82 -1.00
CA VAL A 90 -0.75 -34.90 -2.04
C VAL A 90 -1.35 -33.65 -1.41
N VAL A 91 -1.51 -32.59 -2.19
CA VAL A 91 -2.32 -31.44 -1.77
C VAL A 91 -3.77 -31.69 -2.15
N VAL A 92 -4.68 -31.55 -1.18
CA VAL A 92 -6.11 -31.67 -1.38
C VAL A 92 -6.77 -30.32 -1.15
N ALA A 93 -7.41 -29.78 -2.18
CA ALA A 93 -8.33 -28.66 -2.04
C ALA A 93 -9.69 -29.19 -1.59
N LEU A 94 -10.19 -28.66 -0.46
CA LEU A 94 -11.50 -29.00 0.08
C LEU A 94 -12.57 -28.07 -0.51
N PRO A 95 -13.86 -28.45 -0.47
CA PRO A 95 -14.93 -27.54 -0.88
C PRO A 95 -14.85 -26.17 -0.18
N GLY A 96 -14.96 -25.11 -0.98
CA GLY A 96 -14.76 -23.72 -0.61
C GLY A 96 -13.32 -23.22 -0.73
N SER A 97 -12.35 -24.07 -1.10
CA SER A 97 -11.00 -23.62 -1.49
C SER A 97 -11.04 -22.78 -2.77
N ARG A 98 -10.16 -21.79 -2.88
CA ARG A 98 -9.96 -21.02 -4.11
C ARG A 98 -8.70 -21.50 -4.82
N LEU A 99 -8.84 -21.96 -6.06
CA LEU A 99 -7.72 -22.38 -6.91
C LEU A 99 -7.00 -21.15 -7.49
N ALA A 100 -5.80 -21.34 -8.04
CA ALA A 100 -5.02 -20.27 -8.68
C ALA A 100 -5.73 -19.64 -9.90
N SER A 101 -6.64 -20.38 -10.54
CA SER A 101 -7.53 -19.86 -11.60
C SER A 101 -8.57 -18.85 -11.09
N GLY A 102 -8.72 -18.72 -9.77
CA GLY A 102 -9.76 -17.92 -9.12
C GLY A 102 -11.05 -18.68 -8.84
N GLN A 103 -11.20 -19.89 -9.38
CA GLN A 103 -12.36 -20.77 -9.16
C GLN A 103 -12.48 -21.17 -7.69
N ILE A 104 -13.71 -21.13 -7.16
CA ILE A 104 -14.04 -21.69 -5.84
C ILE A 104 -14.50 -23.14 -6.06
N LEU A 105 -13.87 -24.07 -5.35
CA LEU A 105 -14.18 -25.49 -5.46
C LEU A 105 -15.49 -25.80 -4.74
N GLU A 106 -16.37 -26.57 -5.36
CA GLU A 106 -17.61 -27.05 -4.75
C GLU A 106 -17.67 -28.58 -4.76
N ARG A 107 -18.58 -29.15 -3.97
CA ARG A 107 -18.89 -30.59 -4.07
C ARG A 107 -19.63 -30.82 -5.37
N ALA A 108 -19.19 -31.79 -6.16
CA ALA A 108 -19.81 -32.11 -7.44
C ALA A 108 -19.90 -33.61 -7.67
N LYS A 109 -20.92 -34.02 -8.44
CA LYS A 109 -20.99 -35.36 -9.03
C LYS A 109 -20.27 -35.34 -10.36
N ILE A 110 -19.15 -36.04 -10.45
CA ILE A 110 -18.37 -36.18 -11.68
C ILE A 110 -18.73 -37.55 -12.26
N ARG A 111 -19.43 -37.55 -13.41
CA ARG A 111 -19.86 -38.78 -14.10
C ARG A 111 -20.59 -39.79 -13.19
N GLY A 112 -21.40 -39.28 -12.26
CA GLY A 112 -22.23 -40.07 -11.34
C GLY A 112 -21.58 -40.40 -9.99
N VAL A 113 -20.28 -40.14 -9.80
CA VAL A 113 -19.58 -40.33 -8.51
C VAL A 113 -19.40 -38.99 -7.81
N GLU A 114 -19.73 -38.91 -6.53
CA GLU A 114 -19.49 -37.72 -5.72
C GLU A 114 -17.99 -37.51 -5.45
N SER A 115 -17.50 -36.30 -5.70
CA SER A 115 -16.14 -35.86 -5.38
C SER A 115 -16.18 -34.80 -4.28
N ASP A 116 -15.68 -35.14 -3.10
CA ASP A 116 -15.64 -34.27 -1.93
C ASP A 116 -14.26 -33.57 -1.78
N GLY A 117 -13.85 -32.93 -2.87
CA GLY A 117 -12.58 -32.22 -3.01
C GLY A 117 -11.90 -32.46 -4.35
N MET A 118 -10.66 -31.99 -4.46
CA MET A 118 -9.79 -32.11 -5.63
C MET A 118 -8.35 -32.38 -5.17
N ILE A 119 -7.65 -33.32 -5.81
CA ILE A 119 -6.22 -33.50 -5.62
C ILE A 119 -5.50 -32.60 -6.61
N CYS A 120 -4.70 -31.66 -6.12
CA CYS A 120 -4.26 -30.53 -6.94
C CYS A 120 -2.98 -30.81 -7.75
N ALA A 121 -2.95 -30.30 -8.98
CA ALA A 121 -1.76 -30.13 -9.81
C ALA A 121 -1.02 -28.81 -9.49
N GLU A 122 0.15 -28.59 -10.11
CA GLU A 122 0.99 -27.42 -9.80
C GLU A 122 0.38 -26.11 -10.32
N ASP A 123 -0.26 -26.14 -11.48
CA ASP A 123 -0.93 -24.99 -12.07
C ASP A 123 -2.17 -24.55 -11.28
N GLU A 124 -2.95 -25.50 -10.77
CA GLU A 124 -4.09 -25.27 -9.87
C GLU A 124 -3.66 -24.62 -8.55
N LEU A 125 -2.42 -24.87 -8.10
CA LEU A 125 -1.80 -24.26 -6.92
C LEU A 125 -1.02 -22.97 -7.24
N GLY A 126 -0.84 -22.63 -8.51
CA GLY A 126 -0.01 -21.49 -8.94
C GLY A 126 1.50 -21.69 -8.71
N LEU A 127 1.93 -22.93 -8.49
CA LEU A 127 3.33 -23.30 -8.21
C LEU A 127 4.07 -23.79 -9.47
N GLY A 128 3.44 -23.75 -10.64
CA GLY A 128 4.05 -24.17 -11.89
C GLY A 128 3.10 -24.04 -13.07
N VAL A 129 3.52 -24.57 -14.21
CA VAL A 129 2.71 -24.74 -15.42
C VAL A 129 2.28 -26.20 -15.65
N GLY A 130 2.75 -27.12 -14.79
CA GLY A 130 2.44 -28.54 -14.88
C GLY A 130 0.96 -28.82 -14.59
N HIS A 131 0.25 -29.31 -15.60
CA HIS A 131 -1.16 -29.73 -15.57
C HIS A 131 -1.35 -31.23 -15.84
N GLN A 132 -0.28 -31.92 -16.28
CA GLN A 132 -0.35 -33.32 -16.69
C GLN A 132 -0.47 -34.30 -15.52
N GLY A 133 -0.27 -33.85 -14.28
CA GLY A 133 -0.30 -34.71 -13.10
C GLY A 133 -0.43 -33.92 -11.79
N ILE A 134 -0.79 -34.65 -10.73
CA ILE A 134 -0.91 -34.08 -9.37
C ILE A 134 0.46 -33.77 -8.76
N LEU A 135 0.50 -32.80 -7.85
CA LEU A 135 1.67 -32.52 -7.03
C LEU A 135 1.80 -33.58 -5.91
N VAL A 136 2.81 -34.44 -6.03
CA VAL A 136 3.19 -35.40 -4.99
C VAL A 136 4.20 -34.74 -4.04
N LEU A 137 3.88 -34.74 -2.75
CA LEU A 137 4.70 -34.17 -1.69
C LEU A 137 5.69 -35.21 -1.13
N ASP A 138 6.68 -34.72 -0.38
CA ASP A 138 7.60 -35.57 0.39
C ASP A 138 6.81 -36.49 1.35
N ALA A 139 7.25 -37.73 1.50
CA ALA A 139 6.62 -38.72 2.38
C ALA A 139 6.51 -38.25 3.84
N LYS A 140 7.40 -37.34 4.28
CA LYS A 140 7.41 -36.71 5.61
C LYS A 140 6.27 -35.70 5.83
N ALA A 141 5.53 -35.33 4.78
CA ALA A 141 4.41 -34.40 4.90
C ALA A 141 3.33 -34.97 5.83
N ARG A 142 2.93 -34.17 6.82
CA ARG A 142 1.95 -34.57 7.84
C ARG A 142 0.53 -34.45 7.29
N VAL A 143 -0.20 -35.56 7.26
CA VAL A 143 -1.60 -35.59 6.80
C VAL A 143 -2.47 -34.69 7.67
N GLY A 144 -3.33 -33.90 7.04
CA GLY A 144 -4.19 -32.91 7.69
C GLY A 144 -3.52 -31.61 8.07
N ALA A 145 -2.20 -31.48 7.89
CA ALA A 145 -1.55 -30.18 8.03
C ALA A 145 -2.00 -29.22 6.91
N PRO A 146 -2.06 -27.90 7.18
CA PRO A 146 -2.27 -26.90 6.14
C PRO A 146 -1.26 -27.05 5.00
N ALA A 147 -1.73 -27.01 3.75
CA ALA A 147 -0.87 -27.17 2.59
C ALA A 147 0.26 -26.12 2.56
N SER A 148 -0.02 -24.89 3.01
CA SER A 148 0.95 -23.79 3.03
C SER A 148 2.23 -24.08 3.82
N ALA A 149 2.15 -24.93 4.85
CA ALA A 149 3.31 -25.35 5.62
C ALA A 149 4.22 -26.29 4.81
N SER A 150 3.63 -27.25 4.10
CA SER A 150 4.38 -28.22 3.29
C SER A 150 4.88 -27.64 1.97
N LEU A 151 4.19 -26.62 1.46
CA LEU A 151 4.56 -25.90 0.24
C LEU A 151 5.57 -24.76 0.48
N GLU A 152 5.96 -24.52 1.74
CA GLU A 152 6.82 -23.40 2.14
C GLU A 152 6.28 -22.03 1.71
N THR A 153 4.95 -21.85 1.77
CA THR A 153 4.24 -20.60 1.39
C THR A 153 3.66 -19.84 2.59
N ASN A 154 4.02 -20.23 3.82
CA ASN A 154 3.76 -19.44 5.04
C ASN A 154 4.67 -18.21 5.07
N ASP A 155 4.32 -17.20 4.28
CA ASP A 155 5.14 -16.02 4.05
C ASP A 155 4.27 -14.78 3.80
N ILE A 156 4.88 -13.62 3.98
CA ILE A 156 4.27 -12.32 3.70
C ILE A 156 4.99 -11.72 2.50
N SER A 157 4.24 -11.44 1.43
CA SER A 157 4.72 -10.65 0.30
C SER A 157 4.60 -9.16 0.64
N LEU A 158 5.68 -8.41 0.41
CA LEU A 158 5.74 -6.96 0.56
C LEU A 158 5.79 -6.33 -0.82
N ASP A 159 4.82 -5.48 -1.19
CA ASP A 159 4.86 -4.71 -2.43
C ASP A 159 5.46 -3.33 -2.18
N ILE A 160 6.71 -3.17 -2.61
CA ILE A 160 7.55 -1.99 -2.34
C ILE A 160 7.60 -1.11 -3.59
N GLU A 161 7.29 0.17 -3.43
CA GLU A 161 7.41 1.15 -4.49
C GLU A 161 8.86 1.66 -4.57
N VAL A 162 9.66 1.00 -5.41
CA VAL A 162 11.05 1.40 -5.63
C VAL A 162 11.12 2.58 -6.59
N THR A 163 11.58 3.72 -6.08
CA THR A 163 11.78 4.94 -6.87
C THR A 163 12.96 4.79 -7.86
N PRO A 164 12.97 5.51 -9.00
CA PRO A 164 13.99 5.33 -10.04
C PRO A 164 15.43 5.56 -9.57
N ASN A 165 15.64 6.39 -8.55
CA ASN A 165 16.96 6.66 -7.95
C ASN A 165 17.44 5.55 -7.01
N ARG A 166 16.59 4.58 -6.65
CA ARG A 166 16.89 3.45 -5.76
C ARG A 166 16.89 2.11 -6.49
N SER A 167 17.44 2.07 -7.70
CA SER A 167 17.55 0.82 -8.49
C SER A 167 18.28 -0.29 -7.72
N ASP A 168 19.19 0.09 -6.83
CA ASP A 168 19.87 -0.79 -5.89
C ASP A 168 18.91 -1.62 -5.00
N CYS A 169 17.74 -1.06 -4.66
CA CYS A 169 16.69 -1.71 -3.88
C CYS A 169 15.72 -2.55 -4.72
N SER A 170 15.99 -2.76 -6.02
CA SER A 170 15.19 -3.64 -6.89
C SER A 170 15.57 -5.13 -6.74
N SER A 171 16.02 -5.52 -5.55
CA SER A 171 16.52 -6.87 -5.22
C SER A 171 16.39 -7.20 -3.73
N ALA A 172 16.34 -8.50 -3.41
CA ALA A 172 16.36 -8.99 -2.03
C ALA A 172 17.65 -8.58 -1.31
N PHE A 173 18.80 -8.67 -1.99
CA PHE A 173 20.08 -8.25 -1.44
C PHE A 173 20.11 -6.76 -1.12
N GLY A 174 19.66 -5.90 -2.05
CA GLY A 174 19.63 -4.45 -1.86
C GLY A 174 18.73 -4.03 -0.71
N LEU A 175 17.53 -4.61 -0.63
CA LEU A 175 16.60 -4.35 0.47
C LEU A 175 17.12 -4.88 1.82
N ALA A 176 17.75 -6.06 1.84
CA ALA A 176 18.36 -6.59 3.05
C ALA A 176 19.53 -5.71 3.52
N ARG A 177 20.34 -5.19 2.59
CA ARG A 177 21.42 -4.23 2.88
C ARG A 177 20.85 -2.95 3.48
N GLU A 178 19.79 -2.40 2.89
CA GLU A 178 19.11 -1.19 3.39
C GLU A 178 18.56 -1.40 4.81
N LEU A 179 17.79 -2.48 5.02
CA LEU A 179 17.21 -2.82 6.32
C LEU A 179 18.26 -3.00 7.41
N THR A 180 19.40 -3.62 7.06
CA THR A 180 20.49 -3.83 7.99
C THR A 180 21.18 -2.51 8.36
N ALA A 181 21.36 -1.61 7.39
CA ALA A 181 21.90 -0.27 7.62
C ALA A 181 20.97 0.57 8.52
N LEU A 182 19.67 0.57 8.26
CA LEU A 182 18.66 1.25 9.10
C LEU A 182 18.60 0.69 10.52
N SER A 183 18.94 -0.59 10.69
CA SER A 183 19.01 -1.25 12.00
C SER A 183 20.36 -1.06 12.71
N GLY A 184 21.30 -0.30 12.13
CA GLY A 184 22.63 -0.05 12.70
C GLY A 184 23.51 -1.31 12.79
N ARG A 185 23.30 -2.30 11.92
CA ARG A 185 24.02 -3.57 11.90
C ARG A 185 24.97 -3.64 10.70
N ALA A 186 25.98 -4.50 10.79
CA ALA A 186 26.82 -4.83 9.64
C ALA A 186 26.10 -5.85 8.73
N PHE A 187 26.04 -5.55 7.44
CA PHE A 187 25.47 -6.48 6.46
C PHE A 187 26.55 -7.43 5.94
N LYS A 188 26.27 -8.74 5.97
CA LYS A 188 27.17 -9.76 5.41
C LYS A 188 26.60 -10.26 4.10
N ALA A 189 27.29 -9.96 3.00
CA ALA A 189 26.91 -10.44 1.68
C ALA A 189 26.90 -11.98 1.61
N PRO A 190 25.97 -12.60 0.84
CA PRO A 190 26.01 -14.02 0.56
C PRO A 190 27.31 -14.42 -0.14
N VAL A 191 27.91 -15.54 0.28
CA VAL A 191 29.11 -16.07 -0.37
C VAL A 191 28.71 -16.77 -1.66
N VAL A 192 29.15 -16.24 -2.80
CA VAL A 192 29.04 -16.91 -4.10
C VAL A 192 30.36 -17.60 -4.41
N ARG A 193 30.33 -18.90 -4.69
CA ARG A 193 31.53 -19.63 -5.13
C ARG A 193 31.83 -19.26 -6.57
N SER A 194 33.06 -18.84 -6.84
CA SER A 194 33.53 -18.62 -8.21
C SER A 194 33.74 -19.97 -8.91
N ALA A 195 33.38 -20.05 -10.19
CA ALA A 195 33.73 -21.19 -11.02
C ALA A 195 35.26 -21.31 -11.16
N SER A 196 35.80 -22.53 -11.09
CA SER A 196 37.23 -22.78 -11.31
C SER A 196 37.64 -22.33 -12.71
N ARG A 197 38.69 -21.49 -12.81
CA ARG A 197 39.33 -21.13 -14.07
C ARG A 197 40.03 -22.37 -14.63
N GLY A 198 39.71 -22.81 -15.85
CA GLY A 198 40.42 -23.96 -16.44
C GLY A 198 40.12 -24.25 -17.91
N ARG A 199 38.85 -24.41 -18.30
CA ARG A 199 38.47 -24.68 -19.70
C ARG A 199 37.93 -23.43 -20.41
N ARG A 200 38.28 -23.28 -21.70
CA ARG A 200 37.71 -22.24 -22.58
C ARG A 200 36.21 -22.50 -22.78
N SER A 201 35.43 -21.43 -22.82
CA SER A 201 34.01 -21.49 -23.18
C SER A 201 33.84 -22.08 -24.60
N PRO A 202 32.86 -22.98 -24.81
CA PRO A 202 32.56 -23.51 -26.15
C PRO A 202 31.87 -22.49 -27.07
N VAL A 203 31.35 -21.38 -26.51
CA VAL A 203 30.77 -20.27 -27.28
C VAL A 203 31.67 -19.06 -27.21
N ARG A 204 31.96 -18.47 -28.38
CA ARG A 204 32.61 -17.17 -28.50
C ARG A 204 31.55 -16.08 -28.38
N VAL A 205 31.83 -15.05 -27.59
CA VAL A 205 30.96 -13.87 -27.52
C VAL A 205 31.75 -12.65 -27.96
N ARG A 206 31.14 -11.82 -28.82
CA ARG A 206 31.74 -10.58 -29.32
C ARG A 206 30.80 -9.41 -29.09
N VAL A 207 31.29 -8.38 -28.41
CA VAL A 207 30.55 -7.12 -28.20
C VAL A 207 31.08 -6.08 -29.18
N LEU A 208 30.28 -5.73 -30.20
CA LEU A 208 30.69 -4.74 -31.20
C LEU A 208 30.54 -3.31 -30.69
N ASP A 209 29.49 -3.04 -29.92
CA ASP A 209 29.27 -1.74 -29.31
C ASP A 209 29.43 -1.81 -27.78
N LYS A 210 30.64 -1.50 -27.32
CA LYS A 210 30.99 -1.46 -25.89
C LYS A 210 30.38 -0.27 -25.15
N LYS A 211 29.83 0.74 -25.84
CA LYS A 211 29.10 1.84 -25.18
C LYS A 211 27.68 1.39 -24.86
N ALA A 212 27.03 0.72 -25.80
CA ALA A 212 25.68 0.18 -25.63
C ALA A 212 25.64 -1.06 -24.71
N CYS A 213 26.73 -1.83 -24.66
CA CYS A 213 26.93 -2.94 -23.72
C CYS A 213 28.29 -2.81 -23.00
N PRO A 214 28.38 -2.01 -21.92
CA PRO A 214 29.63 -1.79 -21.20
C PRO A 214 30.24 -3.03 -20.55
N LYS A 215 29.39 -3.96 -20.09
CA LYS A 215 29.81 -5.22 -19.48
C LYS A 215 28.99 -6.38 -20.02
N TYR A 216 29.66 -7.47 -20.36
CA TYR A 216 29.00 -8.71 -20.78
C TYR A 216 29.80 -9.90 -20.24
N ALA A 217 29.15 -10.74 -19.45
CA ALA A 217 29.71 -11.97 -18.91
C ALA A 217 28.83 -13.16 -19.33
N ALA A 218 29.48 -14.26 -19.70
CA ALA A 218 28.81 -15.48 -20.12
C ALA A 218 29.39 -16.71 -19.43
N GLN A 219 28.53 -17.70 -19.14
CA GLN A 219 28.93 -18.98 -18.57
C GLN A 219 28.14 -20.10 -19.23
N VAL A 220 28.84 -21.13 -19.72
CA VAL A 220 28.19 -22.30 -20.30
C VAL A 220 28.04 -23.40 -19.27
N VAL A 221 26.83 -23.96 -19.19
CA VAL A 221 26.48 -25.10 -18.35
C VAL A 221 25.86 -26.19 -19.24
N THR A 222 26.36 -27.40 -19.14
CA THR A 222 25.99 -28.57 -19.97
C THR A 222 25.51 -29.73 -19.11
N GLY A 223 24.86 -30.74 -19.72
CA GLY A 223 24.40 -31.93 -19.00
C GLY A 223 23.28 -31.63 -17.99
N ILE A 224 22.53 -30.55 -18.19
CA ILE A 224 21.45 -30.14 -17.30
C ILE A 224 20.30 -31.13 -17.43
N LYS A 225 19.94 -31.76 -16.31
CA LYS A 225 18.74 -32.58 -16.19
C LYS A 225 17.58 -31.71 -15.77
N GLN A 226 16.56 -31.65 -16.63
CA GLN A 226 15.32 -30.97 -16.31
C GLN A 226 14.60 -31.72 -15.20
N ARG A 227 14.19 -30.96 -14.17
CA ARG A 227 13.39 -31.45 -13.05
C ARG A 227 12.61 -30.29 -12.45
N PRO A 228 11.52 -30.56 -11.72
CA PRO A 228 10.81 -29.51 -11.00
C PRO A 228 11.74 -28.73 -10.08
N THR A 229 11.65 -27.41 -10.16
CA THR A 229 12.36 -26.50 -9.27
C THR A 229 11.98 -26.80 -7.80
N PRO A 230 12.93 -26.78 -6.84
CA PRO A 230 12.61 -27.00 -5.43
C PRO A 230 11.52 -26.05 -4.91
N LEU A 231 10.61 -26.56 -4.07
CA LEU A 231 9.46 -25.80 -3.54
C LEU A 231 9.87 -24.47 -2.92
N ARG A 232 10.95 -24.45 -2.13
CA ARG A 232 11.49 -23.22 -1.51
C ARG A 232 11.84 -22.11 -2.50
N LEU A 233 12.35 -22.46 -3.68
CA LEU A 233 12.72 -21.48 -4.70
C LEU A 233 11.46 -20.99 -5.41
N ARG A 234 10.55 -21.91 -5.73
CA ARG A 234 9.24 -21.60 -6.32
C ARG A 234 8.37 -20.73 -5.42
N SER A 235 8.36 -20.99 -4.11
CA SER A 235 7.59 -20.18 -3.16
C SER A 235 8.11 -18.76 -3.06
N ARG A 236 9.42 -18.54 -3.16
CA ARG A 236 10.02 -17.20 -3.24
C ARG A 236 9.69 -16.46 -4.52
N LEU A 237 9.72 -17.15 -5.66
CA LEU A 237 9.28 -16.57 -6.93
C LEU A 237 7.83 -16.12 -6.81
N LEU A 238 6.95 -17.00 -6.32
CA LEU A 238 5.53 -16.72 -6.12
C LEU A 238 5.32 -15.53 -5.15
N ALA A 239 6.06 -15.50 -4.05
CA ALA A 239 6.02 -14.40 -3.08
C ALA A 239 6.53 -13.07 -3.63
N SER A 240 7.29 -13.13 -4.72
CA SER A 240 7.82 -11.96 -5.43
C SER A 240 7.03 -11.65 -6.70
N GLY A 241 5.84 -12.24 -6.87
CA GLY A 241 4.95 -12.00 -8.02
C GLY A 241 5.34 -12.72 -9.30
N ILE A 242 6.34 -13.61 -9.27
CA ILE A 242 6.80 -14.36 -10.44
C ILE A 242 6.26 -15.78 -10.40
N ARG A 243 5.56 -16.18 -11.46
CA ARG A 243 5.10 -17.56 -11.63
C ARG A 243 6.29 -18.47 -12.00
N PRO A 244 6.52 -19.58 -11.29
CA PRO A 244 7.50 -20.59 -11.69
C PRO A 244 7.11 -21.27 -13.00
N ILE A 245 8.10 -21.56 -13.85
CA ILE A 245 7.92 -22.16 -15.18
C ILE A 245 8.70 -23.46 -15.29
N ASN A 246 10.04 -23.38 -15.28
CA ASN A 246 10.94 -24.53 -15.33
C ASN A 246 12.27 -24.15 -14.68
N LEU A 247 13.10 -25.15 -14.38
CA LEU A 247 14.35 -24.95 -13.64
C LEU A 247 15.25 -23.85 -14.21
N LEU A 248 15.42 -23.79 -15.54
CA LEU A 248 16.30 -22.81 -16.19
C LEU A 248 15.79 -21.39 -16.01
N VAL A 249 14.51 -21.17 -16.31
CA VAL A 249 13.87 -19.84 -16.20
C VAL A 249 13.76 -19.43 -14.74
N ASP A 250 13.36 -20.34 -13.87
CA ASP A 250 13.20 -20.11 -12.43
C ASP A 250 14.52 -19.69 -11.78
N VAL A 251 15.64 -20.32 -12.15
CA VAL A 251 16.97 -19.93 -11.66
C VAL A 251 17.34 -18.52 -12.11
N THR A 252 17.13 -18.17 -13.38
CA THR A 252 17.42 -16.80 -13.87
C THR A 252 16.56 -15.75 -13.18
N ASN A 253 15.26 -16.00 -13.00
CA ASN A 253 14.36 -15.09 -12.29
C ASN A 253 14.69 -14.98 -10.80
N TYR A 254 15.04 -16.10 -10.17
CA TYR A 254 15.41 -16.12 -8.76
C TYR A 254 16.68 -15.30 -8.50
N VAL A 255 17.71 -15.48 -9.33
CA VAL A 255 18.97 -14.73 -9.18
C VAL A 255 18.77 -13.25 -9.52
N MET A 256 17.90 -12.93 -10.50
CA MET A 256 17.49 -11.55 -10.76
C MET A 256 16.82 -10.91 -9.54
N LEU A 257 15.93 -11.61 -8.85
CA LEU A 257 15.34 -11.12 -7.61
C LEU A 257 16.36 -11.05 -6.47
N GLU A 258 17.29 -12.00 -6.39
CA GLU A 258 18.30 -12.07 -5.34
C GLU A 258 19.29 -10.90 -5.43
N PHE A 259 19.84 -10.63 -6.63
CA PHE A 259 20.92 -9.65 -6.86
C PHE A 259 20.48 -8.38 -7.59
N GLY A 260 19.29 -8.35 -8.17
CA GLY A 260 18.84 -7.22 -9.02
C GLY A 260 19.45 -7.24 -10.42
N GLN A 261 20.16 -8.30 -10.80
CA GLN A 261 20.80 -8.49 -12.10
C GLN A 261 19.94 -9.40 -12.97
N PRO A 262 19.25 -8.89 -14.00
CA PRO A 262 18.57 -9.75 -14.97
C PRO A 262 19.60 -10.65 -15.67
N LEU A 263 19.22 -11.92 -15.86
CA LEU A 263 20.00 -12.91 -16.62
C LEU A 263 19.14 -13.49 -17.73
N HIS A 264 19.80 -14.01 -18.76
CA HIS A 264 19.15 -14.78 -19.82
C HIS A 264 19.86 -16.12 -20.00
N ALA A 265 19.14 -17.12 -20.49
CA ALA A 265 19.69 -18.43 -20.84
C ALA A 265 19.37 -18.69 -22.30
N PHE A 266 20.40 -18.83 -23.13
CA PHE A 266 20.26 -19.27 -24.52
C PHE A 266 20.42 -20.79 -24.58
N ASP A 267 19.54 -21.47 -25.31
CA ASP A 267 19.72 -22.90 -25.60
C ASP A 267 20.91 -23.09 -26.53
N LEU A 268 21.96 -23.75 -26.03
CA LEU A 268 23.20 -23.91 -26.79
C LEU A 268 23.01 -24.72 -28.08
N GLY A 269 22.04 -25.64 -28.11
CA GLY A 269 21.70 -26.41 -29.31
C GLY A 269 21.05 -25.57 -30.40
N LYS A 270 20.56 -24.37 -30.06
CA LYS A 270 19.90 -23.44 -30.98
C LYS A 270 20.78 -22.27 -31.41
N VAL A 271 21.93 -22.07 -30.76
CA VAL A 271 22.92 -21.05 -31.16
C VAL A 271 23.75 -21.56 -32.33
N THR A 272 23.72 -20.86 -33.45
CA THR A 272 24.42 -21.28 -34.66
C THR A 272 25.81 -20.66 -34.80
N GLY A 273 26.75 -21.42 -35.38
CA GLY A 273 28.10 -20.94 -35.64
C GLY A 273 29.01 -20.81 -34.41
N GLY A 274 28.54 -21.20 -33.22
CA GLY A 274 29.33 -21.14 -31.98
C GLY A 274 29.70 -19.72 -31.55
N GLU A 275 29.03 -18.69 -32.07
CA GLU A 275 29.29 -17.29 -31.75
C GLU A 275 28.01 -16.50 -31.51
N ILE A 276 27.99 -15.69 -30.44
CA ILE A 276 26.98 -14.65 -30.20
C ILE A 276 27.63 -13.28 -30.32
N THR A 277 27.05 -12.44 -31.17
CA THR A 277 27.46 -11.05 -31.39
C THR A 277 26.42 -10.10 -30.79
N VAL A 278 26.88 -9.22 -29.90
CA VAL A 278 26.08 -8.10 -29.38
C VAL A 278 26.26 -6.89 -30.29
N ARG A 279 25.20 -6.49 -30.98
CA ARG A 279 25.22 -5.43 -31.99
C ARG A 279 23.85 -4.75 -32.12
N PHE A 280 23.81 -3.60 -32.79
CA PHE A 280 22.55 -3.04 -33.24
C PHE A 280 21.93 -3.88 -34.37
N ALA A 281 20.61 -3.89 -34.42
CA ALA A 281 19.86 -4.52 -35.49
C ALA A 281 20.12 -3.84 -36.84
N LYS A 282 20.09 -4.61 -37.92
CA LYS A 282 20.12 -4.07 -39.28
C LYS A 282 18.70 -3.63 -39.68
N ALA A 283 18.60 -2.84 -40.75
CA ALA A 283 17.30 -2.54 -41.34
C ALA A 283 16.57 -3.84 -41.70
N ASP A 284 15.26 -3.87 -41.44
CA ASP A 284 14.35 -4.96 -41.78
C ASP A 284 14.63 -6.32 -41.13
N GLU A 285 15.53 -6.39 -40.14
CA GLU A 285 15.63 -7.58 -39.29
C GLU A 285 14.33 -7.79 -38.50
N LYS A 286 13.97 -9.06 -38.31
CA LYS A 286 12.81 -9.48 -37.54
C LYS A 286 13.20 -10.39 -36.40
N LEU A 287 12.40 -10.38 -35.34
CA LEU A 287 12.53 -11.28 -34.22
C LEU A 287 11.15 -11.67 -33.72
N VAL A 288 10.88 -12.96 -33.65
CA VAL A 288 9.73 -13.49 -32.90
C VAL A 288 10.12 -13.58 -31.43
N THR A 289 9.50 -12.77 -30.58
CA THR A 289 9.78 -12.75 -29.14
C THR A 289 9.07 -13.90 -28.40
N LEU A 290 9.44 -14.14 -27.14
CA LEU A 290 8.88 -15.22 -26.31
C LEU A 290 7.35 -15.16 -26.11
N ASP A 291 6.74 -14.00 -26.31
CA ASP A 291 5.28 -13.80 -26.34
C ASP A 291 4.61 -14.26 -27.66
N GLY A 292 5.40 -14.76 -28.62
CA GLY A 292 4.93 -15.25 -29.92
C GLY A 292 4.72 -14.15 -30.97
N VAL A 293 5.02 -12.89 -30.66
CA VAL A 293 4.80 -11.76 -31.56
C VAL A 293 6.00 -11.59 -32.50
N ASP A 294 5.76 -11.48 -33.81
CA ASP A 294 6.77 -11.10 -34.80
C ASP A 294 7.02 -9.59 -34.76
N ARG A 295 8.27 -9.18 -34.51
CA ARG A 295 8.65 -7.78 -34.30
C ARG A 295 9.64 -7.33 -35.37
N ALA A 296 9.25 -6.28 -36.10
CA ALA A 296 10.15 -5.57 -37.00
C ALA A 296 11.14 -4.72 -36.20
N LEU A 297 12.41 -5.13 -36.24
CA LEU A 297 13.49 -4.44 -35.54
C LEU A 297 13.85 -3.15 -36.28
N LYS A 298 14.34 -2.18 -35.52
CA LYS A 298 14.82 -0.89 -36.01
C LYS A 298 16.32 -0.76 -35.70
N PRO A 299 17.07 0.07 -36.45
CA PRO A 299 18.52 0.20 -36.27
C PRO A 299 19.00 0.65 -34.87
N PHE A 300 18.11 1.17 -34.03
CA PHE A 300 18.43 1.54 -32.65
C PHE A 300 18.21 0.39 -31.64
N ASN A 301 17.64 -0.74 -32.06
CA ASN A 301 17.46 -1.89 -31.17
C ASN A 301 18.79 -2.62 -31.02
N LEU A 302 19.29 -2.70 -29.79
CA LEU A 302 20.44 -3.55 -29.46
C LEU A 302 19.95 -4.99 -29.32
N ILE A 303 20.66 -5.92 -29.96
CA ILE A 303 20.31 -7.33 -29.99
C ILE A 303 21.50 -8.23 -29.70
N MET A 304 21.19 -9.43 -29.23
CA MET A 304 22.07 -10.59 -29.33
C MET A 304 21.73 -11.31 -30.63
N ALA A 305 22.73 -11.59 -31.46
CA ALA A 305 22.56 -12.26 -32.74
C ALA A 305 23.62 -13.34 -32.94
N ASP A 306 23.30 -14.38 -33.70
CA ASP A 306 24.26 -15.38 -34.16
C ASP A 306 24.48 -15.28 -35.68
N GLN A 307 24.98 -16.35 -36.32
CA GLN A 307 25.18 -16.39 -37.77
C GLN A 307 23.88 -16.35 -38.57
N ARG A 308 22.76 -16.84 -38.02
CA ARG A 308 21.46 -16.87 -38.70
C ARG A 308 20.68 -15.58 -38.51
N GLY A 309 20.79 -14.92 -37.36
CA GLY A 309 20.09 -13.67 -37.14
C GLY A 309 19.90 -13.28 -35.68
N PRO A 310 18.93 -12.39 -35.40
CA PRO A 310 18.59 -11.97 -34.04
C PRO A 310 18.11 -13.14 -33.18
N LEU A 311 18.64 -13.22 -31.97
CA LEU A 311 18.24 -14.19 -30.93
C LEU A 311 17.41 -13.51 -29.84
N ALA A 312 17.72 -12.26 -29.46
CA ALA A 312 17.04 -11.58 -28.37
C ALA A 312 17.21 -10.06 -28.44
N LEU A 313 16.27 -9.33 -27.85
CA LEU A 313 16.37 -7.89 -27.60
C LEU A 313 17.12 -7.66 -26.29
N ALA A 314 18.25 -6.96 -26.37
CA ALA A 314 19.16 -6.74 -25.25
C ALA A 314 18.46 -6.06 -24.08
N GLY A 315 18.42 -6.75 -22.93
CA GLY A 315 17.82 -6.25 -21.70
C GLY A 315 16.31 -6.07 -21.72
N VAL A 316 15.60 -6.57 -22.75
CA VAL A 316 14.15 -6.43 -22.88
C VAL A 316 13.45 -7.77 -22.90
N MET A 317 13.70 -8.61 -23.91
CA MET A 317 13.01 -9.90 -24.06
C MET A 317 13.81 -10.87 -24.94
N GLY A 318 13.81 -12.15 -24.58
CA GLY A 318 14.36 -13.21 -25.40
C GLY A 318 13.54 -13.49 -26.67
N GLY A 319 14.19 -14.05 -27.68
CA GLY A 319 13.52 -14.64 -28.83
C GLY A 319 12.93 -16.01 -28.51
N ARG A 320 11.85 -16.36 -29.20
CA ARG A 320 11.19 -17.66 -29.07
C ARG A 320 12.11 -18.80 -29.52
N ASP A 321 12.77 -18.61 -30.67
CA ASP A 321 13.49 -19.69 -31.34
C ASP A 321 14.86 -19.97 -30.71
N SER A 322 15.41 -19.03 -29.92
CA SER A 322 16.63 -19.23 -29.12
C SER A 322 16.36 -19.61 -27.66
N GLY A 323 15.10 -19.55 -27.24
CA GLY A 323 14.67 -19.76 -25.87
C GLY A 323 14.84 -21.22 -25.42
N VAL A 324 15.04 -21.38 -24.11
CA VAL A 324 15.11 -22.69 -23.46
C VAL A 324 13.75 -23.38 -23.41
N THR A 325 13.78 -24.71 -23.40
CA THR A 325 12.61 -25.59 -23.39
C THR A 325 12.84 -26.75 -22.42
N GLU A 326 11.82 -27.59 -22.21
CA GLU A 326 11.93 -28.79 -21.37
C GLU A 326 12.89 -29.86 -21.93
N SER A 327 13.33 -29.74 -23.20
CA SER A 327 14.35 -30.62 -23.77
C SER A 327 15.76 -30.03 -23.70
N THR A 328 15.92 -28.79 -23.25
CA THR A 328 17.23 -28.12 -23.23
C THR A 328 18.15 -28.72 -22.16
N GLN A 329 19.31 -29.21 -22.58
CA GLN A 329 20.32 -29.82 -21.69
C GLN A 329 21.62 -29.02 -21.59
N ALA A 330 21.79 -28.00 -22.43
CA ALA A 330 22.95 -27.14 -22.42
C ALA A 330 22.54 -25.69 -22.67
N VAL A 331 23.05 -24.78 -21.85
CA VAL A 331 22.73 -23.35 -21.95
C VAL A 331 23.98 -22.49 -21.88
N MET A 332 23.93 -21.35 -22.56
CA MET A 332 24.79 -20.22 -22.26
C MET A 332 24.01 -19.23 -21.40
N LEU A 333 24.45 -19.03 -20.16
CA LEU A 333 23.96 -17.97 -19.29
C LEU A 333 24.59 -16.64 -19.69
N GLU A 334 23.77 -15.62 -19.82
CA GLU A 334 24.13 -14.22 -20.01
C GLU A 334 23.90 -13.44 -18.72
N SER A 335 24.91 -12.65 -18.34
CA SER A 335 24.80 -11.60 -17.34
C SER A 335 25.52 -10.36 -17.87
N ALA A 336 24.75 -9.31 -18.17
CA ALA A 336 25.26 -8.15 -18.89
C ALA A 336 24.80 -6.84 -18.26
N ILE A 337 25.41 -5.74 -18.69
CA ILE A 337 24.96 -4.37 -18.46
C ILE A 337 24.73 -3.75 -19.82
N PHE A 338 23.52 -3.23 -20.02
CA PHE A 338 23.13 -2.50 -21.21
C PHE A 338 22.91 -1.04 -20.88
N GLU A 339 23.12 -0.16 -21.84
CA GLU A 339 22.88 1.27 -21.68
C GLU A 339 21.37 1.54 -21.48
N SER A 340 21.03 2.23 -20.38
CA SER A 340 19.66 2.37 -19.92
C SER A 340 18.74 3.09 -20.91
N ARG A 341 19.24 4.06 -21.68
CA ARG A 341 18.45 4.78 -22.70
C ARG A 341 18.15 3.88 -23.89
N VAL A 342 19.09 3.03 -24.30
CA VAL A 342 18.90 2.04 -25.37
C VAL A 342 17.80 1.04 -25.01
N VAL A 343 17.86 0.48 -23.80
CA VAL A 343 16.83 -0.45 -23.31
C VAL A 343 15.48 0.27 -23.19
N ARG A 344 15.44 1.45 -22.57
CA ARG A 344 14.21 2.24 -22.38
C ARG A 344 13.52 2.59 -23.70
N LYS A 345 14.30 3.01 -24.70
CA LYS A 345 13.79 3.34 -26.03
C LYS A 345 13.18 2.10 -26.69
N THR A 346 13.87 0.96 -26.61
CA THR A 346 13.39 -0.31 -27.17
C THR A 346 12.11 -0.80 -26.49
N ALA A 347 12.11 -0.87 -25.15
CA ALA A 347 10.96 -1.30 -24.35
C ALA A 347 9.71 -0.44 -24.63
N ARG A 348 9.85 0.89 -24.67
CA ARG A 348 8.73 1.80 -24.92
C ARG A 348 8.16 1.71 -26.33
N ILE A 349 9.01 1.67 -27.35
CA ILE A 349 8.56 1.65 -28.75
C ILE A 349 7.91 0.30 -29.10
N LEU A 350 8.43 -0.79 -28.54
CA LEU A 350 7.88 -2.13 -28.78
C LEU A 350 6.77 -2.52 -27.78
N HIS A 351 6.43 -1.65 -26.83
CA HIS A 351 5.46 -1.89 -25.76
C HIS A 351 5.78 -3.16 -24.93
N LEU A 352 7.06 -3.37 -24.64
CA LEU A 352 7.58 -4.51 -23.89
C LEU A 352 8.11 -4.04 -22.53
N PHE A 353 7.31 -4.22 -21.47
CA PHE A 353 7.67 -3.89 -20.10
C PHE A 353 7.94 -5.17 -19.31
N SER A 354 9.20 -5.60 -19.28
CA SER A 354 9.60 -6.82 -18.57
C SER A 354 10.30 -6.49 -17.24
N GLU A 355 10.41 -7.49 -16.37
CA GLU A 355 11.21 -7.40 -15.14
C GLU A 355 12.68 -7.03 -15.44
N ALA A 356 13.20 -7.47 -16.58
CA ALA A 356 14.54 -7.14 -17.04
C ALA A 356 14.63 -5.67 -17.47
N SER A 357 13.73 -5.21 -18.35
CA SER A 357 13.77 -3.82 -18.84
C SER A 357 13.58 -2.83 -17.69
N ALA A 358 12.66 -3.12 -16.76
CA ALA A 358 12.44 -2.32 -15.56
C ALA A 358 13.73 -2.06 -14.76
N ARG A 359 14.63 -3.05 -14.66
CA ARG A 359 15.90 -2.90 -13.93
C ARG A 359 16.96 -2.22 -14.78
N PHE A 360 17.16 -2.66 -16.02
CA PHE A 360 18.16 -2.08 -16.92
C PHE A 360 17.92 -0.60 -17.22
N GLU A 361 16.66 -0.17 -17.35
CA GLU A 361 16.29 1.23 -17.58
C GLU A 361 16.61 2.15 -16.40
N ARG A 362 16.72 1.60 -15.18
CA ARG A 362 17.06 2.35 -13.94
C ARG A 362 18.53 2.17 -13.53
N GLY A 363 19.26 1.28 -14.20
CA GLY A 363 20.66 0.97 -13.94
C GLY A 363 20.86 -0.29 -13.09
N ILE A 364 21.99 -0.97 -13.30
CA ILE A 364 22.39 -2.21 -12.64
C ILE A 364 23.73 -1.99 -11.94
N ASP A 365 23.91 -2.63 -10.77
CA ASP A 365 25.18 -2.64 -10.06
C ASP A 365 26.24 -3.46 -10.83
N PRO A 366 27.32 -2.84 -11.35
CA PRO A 366 28.32 -3.55 -12.14
C PRO A 366 29.14 -4.59 -11.38
N GLU A 367 29.17 -4.49 -10.05
CA GLU A 367 29.86 -5.44 -9.17
C GLU A 367 29.08 -6.76 -9.06
N GLN A 368 27.74 -6.73 -9.22
CA GLN A 368 26.91 -7.93 -9.10
C GLN A 368 26.86 -8.78 -10.35
N THR A 369 27.27 -8.27 -11.52
CA THR A 369 27.11 -8.97 -12.81
C THR A 369 27.75 -10.37 -12.80
N GLU A 370 28.98 -10.50 -12.30
CA GLU A 370 29.68 -11.79 -12.25
C GLU A 370 29.21 -12.65 -11.07
N ALA A 371 28.89 -12.03 -9.93
CA ALA A 371 28.35 -12.74 -8.77
C ALA A 371 27.01 -13.42 -9.10
N ALA A 372 26.11 -12.70 -9.77
CA ALA A 372 24.84 -13.23 -10.25
C ALA A 372 25.05 -14.37 -11.29
N LEU A 373 25.97 -14.20 -12.24
CA LEU A 373 26.29 -15.25 -13.22
C LEU A 373 26.76 -16.53 -12.55
N ASN A 374 27.72 -16.41 -11.63
CA ASN A 374 28.24 -17.54 -10.86
C ASN A 374 27.17 -18.18 -9.98
N ARG A 375 26.29 -17.37 -9.38
CA ARG A 375 25.16 -17.87 -8.59
C ARG A 375 24.20 -18.70 -9.43
N ALA A 376 23.81 -18.21 -10.61
CA ALA A 376 22.92 -18.92 -11.52
C ALA A 376 23.56 -20.22 -12.00
N ALA A 377 24.84 -20.18 -12.42
CA ALA A 377 25.58 -21.36 -12.83
C ALA A 377 25.67 -22.40 -11.71
N GLN A 378 25.97 -21.98 -10.48
CA GLN A 378 26.00 -22.84 -9.31
C GLN A 378 24.64 -23.50 -9.05
N LEU A 379 23.55 -22.74 -9.11
CA LEU A 379 22.21 -23.30 -8.94
C LEU A 379 21.87 -24.32 -10.03
N LEU A 380 22.30 -24.13 -11.28
CA LEU A 380 22.09 -25.13 -12.34
C LEU A 380 22.97 -26.38 -12.17
N VAL A 381 24.16 -26.25 -11.60
CA VAL A 381 24.99 -27.41 -11.22
C VAL A 381 24.30 -28.19 -10.09
N ASP A 382 23.97 -27.51 -8.99
CA ASP A 382 23.41 -28.15 -7.79
C ASP A 382 21.99 -28.71 -8.04
N LEU A 383 21.13 -27.89 -8.66
CA LEU A 383 19.72 -28.19 -8.90
C LEU A 383 19.44 -28.77 -10.28
N GLY A 384 20.38 -28.78 -11.21
CA GLY A 384 20.23 -29.40 -12.53
C GLY A 384 21.15 -30.60 -12.76
N GLN A 385 22.07 -30.90 -11.82
CA GLN A 385 23.19 -31.82 -12.06
C GLN A 385 24.03 -31.43 -13.29
N GLY A 386 23.99 -30.15 -13.66
CA GLY A 386 24.76 -29.62 -14.77
C GLY A 386 26.26 -29.60 -14.47
N GLN A 387 27.05 -29.39 -15.50
CA GLN A 387 28.50 -29.28 -15.44
C GLN A 387 28.94 -28.01 -16.15
N LEU A 388 29.86 -27.27 -15.53
CA LEU A 388 30.47 -26.10 -16.16
C LEU A 388 31.35 -26.56 -17.32
N ALA A 389 31.05 -26.12 -18.54
CA ALA A 389 31.84 -26.46 -19.71
C ALA A 389 33.18 -25.69 -19.77
N GLY A 390 33.32 -24.63 -18.97
CA GLY A 390 34.49 -23.77 -18.90
C GLY A 390 34.37 -22.72 -17.79
N GLY A 391 35.35 -21.82 -17.68
CA GLY A 391 35.25 -20.66 -16.80
C GLY A 391 34.38 -19.55 -17.39
N ALA A 392 33.89 -18.65 -16.53
CA ALA A 392 33.09 -17.51 -16.96
C ALA A 392 33.92 -16.62 -17.90
N THR A 393 33.33 -16.25 -19.04
CA THR A 393 33.96 -15.36 -20.02
C THR A 393 33.45 -13.95 -19.81
N VAL A 394 34.32 -13.04 -19.35
CA VAL A 394 34.03 -11.60 -19.29
C VAL A 394 34.58 -10.98 -20.58
N VAL A 395 33.67 -10.57 -21.47
CA VAL A 395 33.99 -10.14 -22.85
C VAL A 395 34.22 -8.63 -22.93
N SER A 396 33.45 -7.89 -22.13
CA SER A 396 33.63 -6.46 -21.88
C SER A 396 33.47 -6.22 -20.39
N SER A 397 34.23 -5.28 -19.85
CA SER A 397 34.15 -4.89 -18.45
C SER A 397 34.18 -3.39 -18.31
N VAL A 398 33.32 -2.85 -17.46
CA VAL A 398 33.46 -1.52 -16.90
C VAL A 398 33.74 -1.68 -15.41
N SER A 399 34.81 -1.05 -14.93
CA SER A 399 35.03 -0.89 -13.50
C SER A 399 34.52 0.50 -13.13
N PRO A 400 33.37 0.64 -12.44
CA PRO A 400 32.93 1.93 -11.97
C PRO A 400 34.03 2.50 -11.05
N LYS A 401 34.55 3.68 -11.40
CA LYS A 401 35.47 4.39 -10.50
C LYS A 401 34.63 5.02 -9.39
N PRO A 402 34.93 4.79 -8.10
CA PRO A 402 34.21 5.44 -7.02
C PRO A 402 34.26 6.95 -7.21
N VAL A 403 33.09 7.59 -7.32
CA VAL A 403 33.02 9.04 -7.36
C VAL A 403 33.30 9.54 -5.96
N ARG A 404 34.47 10.14 -5.75
CA ARG A 404 34.82 10.78 -4.48
C ARG A 404 34.14 12.13 -4.41
N ILE A 405 33.07 12.21 -3.64
CA ILE A 405 32.39 13.46 -3.32
C ILE A 405 33.00 13.99 -2.01
N SER A 406 33.59 15.18 -2.05
CA SER A 406 34.05 15.87 -0.84
C SER A 406 32.88 16.68 -0.29
N LEU A 407 32.40 16.31 0.90
CA LEU A 407 31.36 17.02 1.62
C LEU A 407 31.96 17.64 2.88
N LYS A 408 32.04 18.97 2.94
CA LYS A 408 32.50 19.65 4.16
C LYS A 408 31.40 19.58 5.21
N LEU A 409 31.73 19.20 6.44
CA LEU A 409 30.76 19.14 7.55
C LEU A 409 30.03 20.47 7.75
N ASN A 410 30.71 21.61 7.53
CA ASN A 410 30.07 22.93 7.57
C ASN A 410 29.01 23.11 6.47
N GLN A 411 29.26 22.60 5.25
CA GLN A 411 28.27 22.67 4.16
C GLN A 411 27.05 21.80 4.45
N LEU A 412 27.26 20.58 4.95
CA LEU A 412 26.16 19.71 5.39
C LEU A 412 25.38 20.35 6.55
N SER A 413 26.08 20.97 7.49
CA SER A 413 25.47 21.67 8.61
C SER A 413 24.60 22.84 8.15
N ASN A 414 25.07 23.59 7.15
CA ASN A 414 24.31 24.69 6.55
C ASN A 414 23.09 24.18 5.76
N TRP A 415 23.22 23.11 4.98
CA TRP A 415 22.12 22.54 4.19
C TRP A 415 21.00 21.97 5.05
N LEU A 416 21.34 21.29 6.15
CA LEU A 416 20.37 20.71 7.09
C LEU A 416 19.99 21.69 8.20
N ASN A 417 20.58 22.88 8.20
CA ASN A 417 20.48 23.89 9.26
C ASN A 417 20.67 23.31 10.67
N ARG A 418 21.69 22.43 10.83
CA ARG A 418 22.03 21.73 12.07
C ARG A 418 23.54 21.52 12.16
N PRO A 419 24.23 21.91 13.26
CA PRO A 419 25.66 21.66 13.40
C PRO A 419 25.96 20.16 13.61
N PHE A 420 26.92 19.61 12.86
CA PHE A 420 27.41 18.25 13.04
C PHE A 420 28.80 18.26 13.68
N LYS A 421 28.94 17.67 14.88
CA LYS A 421 30.25 17.27 15.45
C LYS A 421 30.50 15.79 15.12
N SER A 422 31.77 15.42 14.96
CA SER A 422 32.19 14.12 14.39
C SER A 422 31.91 12.87 15.25
N THR A 423 31.07 12.93 16.28
CA THR A 423 30.83 11.81 17.17
C THR A 423 29.42 11.81 17.77
N GLU A 424 28.81 10.64 17.72
CA GLU A 424 27.64 10.15 18.49
C GLU A 424 26.24 10.22 17.84
N VAL A 425 25.80 9.07 17.33
CA VAL A 425 24.39 8.75 17.01
C VAL A 425 23.99 7.47 17.75
N LYS A 426 23.92 7.50 19.09
CA LYS A 426 23.53 6.32 19.89
C LYS A 426 22.53 6.53 21.02
N LYS A 427 22.16 7.76 21.41
CA LYS A 427 21.40 7.98 22.67
C LYS A 427 20.00 8.58 22.54
N HIS A 428 19.48 8.83 21.34
CA HIS A 428 18.17 9.48 21.14
C HIS A 428 17.99 10.82 21.91
N SER A 429 19.09 11.44 22.35
CA SER A 429 19.19 12.83 22.77
C SER A 429 20.13 13.56 21.81
N VAL A 430 19.96 14.87 21.66
CA VAL A 430 20.85 15.70 20.85
C VAL A 430 21.37 16.83 21.74
N ASP A 431 22.68 16.79 22.05
CA ASP A 431 23.36 17.90 22.71
C ASP A 431 23.84 18.87 21.63
N VAL A 432 23.28 20.09 21.65
CA VAL A 432 23.64 21.14 20.69
C VAL A 432 24.64 22.07 21.36
N ALA A 433 25.89 22.03 20.89
CA ALA A 433 26.97 22.89 21.38
C ALA A 433 27.71 23.57 20.22
N GLY A 434 27.72 24.90 20.20
CA GLY A 434 28.39 25.75 19.21
C GLY A 434 28.78 27.11 19.80
N ASP A 435 29.47 27.94 19.01
CA ASP A 435 29.68 29.36 19.32
C ASP A 435 28.46 30.14 18.83
N PHE A 436 27.66 30.63 19.78
CA PHE A 436 26.44 31.38 19.50
C PHE A 436 26.65 32.89 19.61
N GLY A 437 27.90 33.35 19.74
CA GLY A 437 28.23 34.75 20.03
C GLY A 437 27.53 35.23 21.30
N ASN A 438 27.02 36.47 21.28
CA ASN A 438 26.29 37.08 22.39
C ASN A 438 24.79 36.75 22.42
N LYS A 439 24.34 35.73 21.68
CA LYS A 439 22.91 35.38 21.63
C LYS A 439 22.47 34.79 22.96
N THR A 440 21.30 35.22 23.42
CA THR A 440 20.70 34.61 24.61
C THR A 440 20.22 33.21 24.28
N LEU A 441 20.05 32.37 25.31
CA LEU A 441 19.51 31.02 25.16
C LEU A 441 18.23 31.06 24.32
N GLU A 442 17.29 31.94 24.63
CA GLU A 442 15.99 32.08 23.94
C GLU A 442 16.13 32.29 22.43
N GLN A 443 17.07 33.14 22.02
CA GLN A 443 17.37 33.39 20.60
C GLN A 443 17.93 32.14 19.93
N ILE A 444 18.76 31.37 20.62
CA ILE A 444 19.31 30.11 20.12
C ILE A 444 18.20 29.06 19.92
N VAL A 445 17.23 28.97 20.83
CA VAL A 445 16.11 28.03 20.68
C VAL A 445 15.12 28.45 19.60
N GLU A 446 14.90 29.74 19.41
CA GLU A 446 14.10 30.24 18.30
C GLU A 446 14.77 29.89 16.97
N ASP A 447 16.07 30.17 16.84
CA ASP A 447 16.88 29.83 15.66
C ASP A 447 16.89 28.32 15.38
N LEU A 448 17.00 27.48 16.42
CA LEU A 448 16.95 26.02 16.28
C LEU A 448 15.54 25.49 15.99
N THR A 449 14.49 26.20 16.40
CA THR A 449 13.10 25.80 16.14
C THR A 449 12.70 26.05 14.68
N VAL A 450 13.23 27.10 14.04
CA VAL A 450 12.95 27.44 12.62
C VAL A 450 13.12 26.25 11.66
N PRO A 451 14.25 25.51 11.64
CA PRO A 451 14.41 24.36 10.76
C PRO A 451 13.63 23.11 11.20
N LEU A 452 13.20 23.02 12.46
CA LEU A 452 12.52 21.84 13.00
C LEU A 452 11.00 21.89 12.83
N LYS A 453 10.45 23.11 12.80
CA LYS A 453 9.02 23.39 12.69
C LYS A 453 8.33 22.75 11.48
N PRO A 454 8.93 22.67 10.27
CA PRO A 454 8.33 21.96 9.13
C PRO A 454 8.14 20.45 9.34
N HIS A 455 8.88 19.87 10.29
CA HIS A 455 8.80 18.45 10.62
C HIS A 455 7.92 18.17 11.86
N GLY A 456 7.23 19.18 12.37
CA GLY A 456 6.34 19.05 13.53
C GLY A 456 7.03 19.10 14.89
N TYR A 457 8.32 19.47 14.95
CA TYR A 457 9.09 19.57 16.19
C TYR A 457 9.43 21.03 16.53
N THR A 458 9.43 21.36 17.83
CA THR A 458 9.90 22.66 18.36
C THR A 458 10.85 22.40 19.51
N VAL A 459 11.85 23.26 19.69
CA VAL A 459 12.78 23.17 20.83
C VAL A 459 12.25 24.07 21.94
N SER A 460 12.26 23.59 23.18
CA SER A 460 11.92 24.39 24.36
C SER A 460 12.91 24.08 25.48
N PHE A 461 13.25 25.09 26.30
CA PHE A 461 14.11 24.91 27.46
C PHE A 461 13.44 24.07 28.55
N GLU A 462 12.13 24.24 28.68
CA GLU A 462 11.34 23.44 29.60
C GLU A 462 10.90 22.15 28.93
N LYS A 463 11.22 21.04 29.57
CA LYS A 463 10.68 19.71 29.26
C LYS A 463 9.16 19.83 29.23
N GLN A 464 8.53 19.75 28.05
CA GLN A 464 7.07 19.63 27.96
C GLN A 464 6.67 18.32 28.63
N LYS A 465 6.36 18.39 29.92
CA LYS A 465 5.56 17.37 30.59
C LYS A 465 4.17 17.53 29.99
N HIS A 466 3.72 16.52 29.24
CA HIS A 466 2.30 16.31 29.00
C HIS A 466 1.63 15.96 30.32
N ASN A 467 1.44 16.98 31.16
CA ASN A 467 0.49 16.89 32.25
C ASN A 467 -0.87 17.18 31.63
N ALA A 468 -1.85 16.32 31.86
CA ALA A 468 -3.24 16.66 31.62
C ALA A 468 -3.53 17.96 32.40
N THR A 469 -3.67 19.09 31.71
CA THR A 469 -3.88 20.40 32.34
C THR A 469 -5.32 20.52 32.80
N TRP A 470 -5.67 19.80 33.86
CA TRP A 470 -6.96 19.90 34.54
C TRP A 470 -7.25 21.33 35.05
N GLU A 471 -6.20 22.15 35.21
CA GLU A 471 -6.28 23.58 35.51
C GLU A 471 -7.18 24.38 34.56
N ASP A 472 -7.15 24.09 33.26
CA ASP A 472 -7.94 24.82 32.26
C ASP A 472 -9.47 24.61 32.48
N PHE A 473 -9.87 23.49 33.11
CA PHE A 473 -11.28 23.23 33.41
C PHE A 473 -11.84 24.19 34.46
N LYS A 474 -10.99 24.79 35.32
CA LYS A 474 -11.42 25.79 36.30
C LYS A 474 -12.05 27.01 35.65
N ILE A 475 -11.61 27.34 34.43
CA ILE A 475 -12.14 28.47 33.64
C ILE A 475 -13.12 27.97 32.57
N ALA A 476 -12.85 26.82 31.94
CA ALA A 476 -13.69 26.31 30.86
C ALA A 476 -15.09 25.86 31.35
N VAL A 477 -15.20 25.26 32.54
CA VAL A 477 -16.49 24.79 33.08
C VAL A 477 -17.45 25.96 33.38
N PRO A 478 -17.04 27.04 34.09
CA PRO A 478 -17.91 28.20 34.28
C PRO A 478 -18.40 28.85 32.98
N ILE A 479 -17.52 28.94 31.97
CA ILE A 479 -17.92 29.50 30.66
C ILE A 479 -18.94 28.60 29.98
N ALA A 480 -18.69 27.28 29.94
CA ALA A 480 -19.63 26.31 29.37
C ALA A 480 -20.99 26.31 30.11
N LEU A 481 -20.99 26.44 31.44
CA LEU A 481 -22.21 26.60 32.24
C LEU A 481 -22.93 27.91 31.94
N GLY A 482 -22.22 29.02 31.77
CA GLY A 482 -22.81 30.29 31.34
C GLY A 482 -23.52 30.16 29.98
N PHE A 483 -22.90 29.45 29.03
CA PHE A 483 -23.53 29.10 27.75
C PHE A 483 -24.75 28.18 27.92
N ALA A 484 -24.69 27.20 28.82
CA ALA A 484 -25.82 26.31 29.12
C ALA A 484 -27.02 27.09 29.69
N VAL A 485 -26.76 28.00 30.64
CA VAL A 485 -27.78 28.87 31.23
C VAL A 485 -28.37 29.79 30.18
N LEU A 486 -27.53 30.44 29.37
CA LEU A 486 -27.99 31.28 28.26
C LEU A 486 -28.85 30.48 27.28
N PHE A 487 -28.45 29.27 26.92
CA PHE A 487 -29.22 28.37 26.06
C PHE A 487 -30.60 28.05 26.66
N VAL A 488 -30.67 27.69 27.94
CA VAL A 488 -31.93 27.40 28.65
C VAL A 488 -32.81 28.65 28.75
N VAL A 489 -32.24 29.83 28.99
CA VAL A 489 -32.98 31.10 29.02
C VAL A 489 -33.57 31.41 27.65
N LEU A 490 -32.77 31.32 26.58
CA LEU A 490 -33.23 31.52 25.21
C LEU A 490 -34.32 30.49 24.81
N GLN A 491 -34.22 29.26 25.32
CA GLN A 491 -35.24 28.22 25.14
C GLN A 491 -36.54 28.59 25.86
N LYS A 492 -36.48 28.99 27.13
CA LYS A 492 -37.66 29.40 27.92
C LYS A 492 -38.34 30.66 27.40
N MET A 493 -37.59 31.55 26.76
CA MET A 493 -38.14 32.74 26.09
C MET A 493 -38.90 32.41 24.79
N GLY A 494 -39.01 31.13 24.40
CA GLY A 494 -39.76 30.70 23.21
C GLY A 494 -39.10 31.05 21.88
N ILE A 495 -37.91 31.65 21.90
CA ILE A 495 -37.16 32.05 20.70
C ILE A 495 -36.69 30.81 19.92
N ILE A 496 -36.49 29.66 20.58
CA ILE A 496 -36.15 28.39 19.91
C ILE A 496 -37.40 27.67 19.36
N ASN A 497 -38.59 27.97 19.89
CA ASN A 497 -39.88 27.45 19.42
C ASN A 497 -40.40 28.14 18.14
N LEU A 498 -39.65 29.08 17.56
CA LEU A 498 -39.95 29.73 16.27
C LEU A 498 -40.08 28.75 15.08
N VAL A 499 -39.64 27.49 15.24
CA VAL A 499 -39.76 26.43 14.22
C VAL A 499 -41.11 25.71 14.26
N SER A 500 -41.82 25.71 15.41
CA SER A 500 -43.09 25.00 15.55
C SER A 500 -44.31 25.81 15.08
N ALA A 501 -44.13 27.09 14.72
CA ALA A 501 -45.19 27.91 14.14
C ALA A 501 -45.15 27.77 12.61
N GLY A 502 -46.29 27.38 12.01
CA GLY A 502 -46.41 26.84 10.65
C GLY A 502 -45.96 27.67 9.45
N ASN A 503 -45.23 28.78 9.60
CA ASN A 503 -44.66 29.56 8.49
C ASN A 503 -43.32 30.21 8.88
N VAL A 504 -42.19 29.53 8.62
CA VAL A 504 -40.85 30.13 8.78
C VAL A 504 -40.54 30.98 7.56
N THR A 505 -40.58 32.30 7.70
CA THR A 505 -40.14 33.22 6.64
C THR A 505 -38.61 33.18 6.47
N TYR A 506 -38.08 33.65 5.33
CA TYR A 506 -36.63 33.75 5.15
C TYR A 506 -35.96 34.64 6.21
N GLY A 507 -36.63 35.70 6.66
CA GLY A 507 -36.17 36.53 7.78
C GLY A 507 -36.08 35.74 9.08
N THR A 508 -37.10 34.93 9.38
CA THR A 508 -37.12 34.04 10.54
C THR A 508 -35.99 33.00 10.44
N ALA A 509 -35.79 32.36 9.28
CA ALA A 509 -34.70 31.40 9.05
C ALA A 509 -33.31 32.04 9.25
N PHE A 510 -33.12 33.29 8.79
CA PHE A 510 -31.89 34.05 9.00
C PHE A 510 -31.64 34.35 10.48
N VAL A 511 -32.65 34.81 11.22
CA VAL A 511 -32.54 35.07 12.67
C VAL A 511 -32.26 33.79 13.44
N ILE A 512 -32.92 32.68 13.09
CA ILE A 512 -32.63 31.35 13.63
C ILE A 512 -31.17 30.96 13.34
N GLY A 513 -30.65 31.29 12.16
CA GLY A 513 -29.24 31.12 11.81
C GLY A 513 -28.29 31.91 12.73
N ILE A 514 -28.61 33.17 13.03
CA ILE A 514 -27.81 33.99 13.98
C ILE A 514 -27.81 33.34 15.36
N ILE A 515 -28.98 32.96 15.87
CA ILE A 515 -29.12 32.32 17.19
C ILE A 515 -28.35 30.98 17.22
N ALA A 516 -28.50 30.16 16.18
CA ALA A 516 -27.79 28.89 16.03
C ALA A 516 -26.26 29.09 16.03
N SER A 517 -25.79 30.18 15.43
CA SER A 517 -24.37 30.54 15.38
C SER A 517 -23.78 30.99 16.70
N LEU A 518 -24.59 31.58 17.58
CA LEU A 518 -24.21 31.93 18.96
C LEU A 518 -24.32 30.73 19.93
N SER A 519 -24.74 29.57 19.43
CA SER A 519 -25.04 28.37 20.20
C SER A 519 -24.31 27.15 19.59
N THR A 520 -25.06 26.15 19.11
CA THR A 520 -24.54 24.88 18.58
C THR A 520 -23.56 24.99 17.42
N CYS A 521 -23.76 25.93 16.49
CA CYS A 521 -22.90 26.05 15.32
C CYS A 521 -21.50 26.56 15.68
N MET A 522 -21.36 27.44 16.69
CA MET A 522 -20.04 27.83 17.21
C MET A 522 -19.28 26.64 17.80
N ALA A 523 -19.97 25.73 18.49
CA ALA A 523 -19.35 24.58 19.13
C ALA A 523 -18.88 23.54 18.10
N VAL A 524 -19.75 23.15 17.16
CA VAL A 524 -19.48 22.07 16.20
C VAL A 524 -18.78 22.60 14.94
N VAL A 525 -19.41 23.54 14.24
CA VAL A 525 -18.89 24.10 13.00
C VAL A 525 -17.74 25.05 13.29
N GLY A 526 -17.84 25.87 14.34
CA GLY A 526 -16.75 26.75 14.78
C GLY A 526 -15.52 25.95 15.19
N GLY A 527 -15.66 24.85 15.94
CA GLY A 527 -14.54 23.96 16.28
C GLY A 527 -13.86 23.33 15.06
N LEU A 528 -14.63 22.90 14.06
CA LEU A 528 -14.13 22.36 12.79
C LEU A 528 -13.39 23.43 11.98
N VAL A 529 -13.99 24.61 11.87
CA VAL A 529 -13.41 25.79 11.21
C VAL A 529 -12.11 26.18 11.89
N LEU A 530 -12.07 26.20 13.22
CA LEU A 530 -10.86 26.51 13.99
C LEU A 530 -9.75 25.48 13.79
N SER A 531 -10.08 24.19 13.78
CA SER A 531 -9.12 23.13 13.50
C SER A 531 -8.54 23.25 12.09
N MET A 532 -9.39 23.59 11.11
CA MET A 532 -8.97 23.83 9.74
C MET A 532 -8.10 25.09 9.66
N SER A 533 -8.55 26.22 10.19
CA SER A 533 -7.78 27.46 10.28
C SER A 533 -6.42 27.25 10.91
N ALA A 534 -6.35 26.51 12.01
CA ALA A 534 -5.12 26.15 12.72
C ALA A 534 -4.14 25.33 11.86
N THR A 535 -4.67 24.54 10.91
CA THR A 535 -3.88 23.71 9.99
C THR A 535 -3.35 24.55 8.83
N PHE A 536 -4.21 25.32 8.17
CA PHE A 536 -3.83 26.14 7.00
C PHE A 536 -3.10 27.44 7.38
N ALA A 537 -3.27 27.97 8.59
CA ALA A 537 -2.50 29.11 9.10
C ALA A 537 -0.98 28.83 9.15
N LYS A 538 -0.58 27.58 9.35
CA LYS A 538 0.83 27.16 9.40
C LYS A 538 1.50 27.23 8.02
N GLU A 539 0.72 27.28 6.95
CA GLU A 539 1.18 27.25 5.55
C GLU A 539 1.18 28.65 4.89
N GLY A 540 0.77 29.70 5.61
CA GLY A 540 0.87 31.09 5.17
C GLY A 540 -0.36 31.66 4.47
N ASP A 541 -1.34 30.85 4.06
CA ASP A 541 -2.59 31.32 3.44
C ASP A 541 -3.73 31.38 4.48
N LYS A 542 -4.10 32.60 4.87
CA LYS A 542 -5.07 32.86 5.94
C LYS A 542 -6.49 33.12 5.45
N ILE A 543 -6.67 33.50 4.18
CA ILE A 543 -7.93 34.05 3.68
C ILE A 543 -8.63 33.06 2.76
N LYS A 544 -7.89 32.49 1.81
CA LYS A 544 -8.46 31.62 0.77
C LYS A 544 -9.13 30.37 1.33
N PRO A 545 -8.57 29.65 2.32
CA PRO A 545 -9.23 28.48 2.91
C PRO A 545 -10.58 28.82 3.56
N GLN A 546 -10.67 29.99 4.19
CA GLN A 546 -11.89 30.42 4.89
C GLN A 546 -12.99 30.80 3.91
N LEU A 547 -12.64 31.53 2.85
CA LEU A 547 -13.57 31.83 1.76
C LEU A 547 -14.07 30.56 1.09
N MET A 548 -13.18 29.59 0.82
CA MET A 548 -13.55 28.31 0.22
C MET A 548 -14.47 27.49 1.12
N PHE A 549 -14.21 27.44 2.42
CA PHE A 549 -15.08 26.78 3.38
C PHE A 549 -16.48 27.41 3.43
N HIS A 550 -16.56 28.73 3.58
CA HIS A 550 -17.85 29.41 3.67
C HIS A 550 -18.62 29.33 2.34
N ALA A 551 -17.93 29.40 1.20
CA ALA A 551 -18.54 29.21 -0.11
C ALA A 551 -19.12 27.79 -0.27
N GLY A 552 -18.34 26.75 0.08
CA GLY A 552 -18.81 25.36 0.02
C GLY A 552 -20.03 25.12 0.91
N ARG A 553 -20.05 25.75 2.09
CA ARG A 553 -21.18 25.70 3.01
C ARG A 553 -22.43 26.39 2.46
N LEU A 554 -22.33 27.63 1.98
CA LEU A 554 -23.50 28.35 1.45
C LEU A 554 -24.11 27.62 0.24
N VAL A 555 -23.25 27.16 -0.68
CA VAL A 555 -23.70 26.42 -1.88
C VAL A 555 -24.35 25.10 -1.50
N SER A 556 -23.75 24.32 -0.61
CA SER A 556 -24.33 23.02 -0.20
C SER A 556 -25.66 23.19 0.54
N PHE A 557 -25.80 24.20 1.40
CA PHE A 557 -27.05 24.47 2.10
C PHE A 557 -28.18 24.84 1.15
N PHE A 558 -27.91 25.64 0.12
CA PHE A 558 -28.89 25.93 -0.92
C PHE A 558 -29.26 24.68 -1.73
N VAL A 559 -28.27 23.98 -2.29
CA VAL A 559 -28.51 22.84 -3.20
C VAL A 559 -29.17 21.68 -2.47
N LEU A 560 -28.60 21.25 -1.33
CA LEU A 560 -29.12 20.11 -0.58
C LEU A 560 -30.42 20.45 0.16
N GLY A 561 -30.59 21.71 0.59
CA GLY A 561 -31.87 22.20 1.11
C GLY A 561 -32.97 22.15 0.05
N GLY A 562 -32.65 22.48 -1.19
CA GLY A 562 -33.59 22.33 -2.29
C GLY A 562 -33.91 20.86 -2.60
N VAL A 563 -32.91 19.97 -2.57
CA VAL A 563 -33.16 18.52 -2.71
C VAL A 563 -34.10 18.01 -1.62
N ILE A 564 -33.88 18.39 -0.35
CA ILE A 564 -34.78 18.03 0.75
C ILE A 564 -36.19 18.61 0.53
N GLY A 565 -36.30 19.88 0.12
CA GLY A 565 -37.59 20.49 -0.17
C GLY A 565 -38.35 19.79 -1.30
N ALA A 566 -37.65 19.37 -2.35
CA ALA A 566 -38.24 18.58 -3.42
C ALA A 566 -38.69 17.19 -2.95
N ILE A 567 -37.87 16.48 -2.15
CA ILE A 567 -38.21 15.16 -1.57
C ILE A 567 -39.42 15.25 -0.64
N GLY A 568 -39.58 16.39 0.03
CA GLY A 568 -40.70 16.69 0.90
C GLY A 568 -42.08 16.57 0.27
N SER A 569 -42.16 16.75 -1.05
CA SER A 569 -43.39 16.49 -1.81
C SER A 569 -43.80 15.01 -1.88
N ALA A 570 -42.88 14.09 -1.57
CA ALA A 570 -43.05 12.64 -1.74
C ALA A 570 -42.84 11.81 -0.46
N PHE A 571 -42.24 12.36 0.60
CA PHE A 571 -41.86 11.61 1.80
C PHE A 571 -42.05 12.41 3.10
N THR A 572 -42.85 11.88 4.03
CA THR A 572 -42.79 12.25 5.44
C THR A 572 -41.88 11.24 6.17
N LEU A 573 -40.85 11.74 6.87
CA LEU A 573 -40.00 10.88 7.67
C LEU A 573 -40.82 10.33 8.84
N ASN A 574 -40.84 9.01 9.02
CA ASN A 574 -41.47 8.41 10.17
C ASN A 574 -40.66 8.69 11.45
N THR A 575 -41.32 8.66 12.60
CA THR A 575 -40.72 8.94 13.91
C THR A 575 -39.50 8.05 14.20
N THR A 576 -39.50 6.81 13.71
CA THR A 576 -38.39 5.86 13.86
C THR A 576 -37.14 6.27 13.09
N ALA A 577 -37.27 6.75 11.86
CA ALA A 577 -36.15 7.23 11.04
C ALA A 577 -35.53 8.48 11.67
N THR A 578 -36.37 9.41 12.16
CA THR A 578 -35.93 10.60 12.87
C THR A 578 -35.20 10.25 14.17
N PHE A 579 -35.67 9.24 14.91
CA PHE A 579 -35.00 8.73 16.11
C PHE A 579 -33.63 8.13 15.81
N ILE A 580 -33.53 7.20 14.86
CA ILE A 580 -32.27 6.52 14.51
C ILE A 580 -31.24 7.55 14.04
N LEU A 581 -31.67 8.49 13.19
CA LEU A 581 -30.81 9.53 12.68
C LEU A 581 -30.26 10.39 13.82
N SER A 582 -31.11 10.87 14.73
CA SER A 582 -30.70 11.69 15.88
C SER A 582 -29.84 10.93 16.91
N LEU A 583 -30.02 9.62 17.07
CA LEU A 583 -29.18 8.77 17.92
C LEU A 583 -27.74 8.65 17.38
N ILE A 584 -27.60 8.36 16.09
CA ILE A 584 -26.28 8.28 15.42
C ILE A 584 -25.54 9.61 15.57
N ILE A 585 -26.27 10.68 15.30
CA ILE A 585 -25.84 12.06 15.35
C ILE A 585 -25.35 12.48 16.75
N GLY A 586 -26.15 12.24 17.78
CA GLY A 586 -25.79 12.54 19.16
C GLY A 586 -24.56 11.75 19.61
N THR A 587 -24.44 10.49 19.17
CA THR A 587 -23.28 9.64 19.47
C THR A 587 -21.99 10.17 18.83
N VAL A 588 -22.05 10.60 17.57
CA VAL A 588 -20.89 11.19 16.86
C VAL A 588 -20.47 12.51 17.51
N MET A 589 -21.42 13.38 17.85
CA MET A 589 -21.12 14.64 18.56
C MET A 589 -20.45 14.39 19.90
N LEU A 590 -20.91 13.37 20.65
CA LEU A 590 -20.33 13.02 21.94
C LEU A 590 -18.86 12.61 21.79
N VAL A 591 -18.54 11.77 20.80
CA VAL A 591 -17.16 11.34 20.51
C VAL A 591 -16.29 12.53 20.11
N LEU A 592 -16.79 13.44 19.26
CA LEU A 592 -16.04 14.63 18.86
C LEU A 592 -15.81 15.60 20.02
N GLY A 593 -16.82 15.82 20.87
CA GLY A 593 -16.72 16.66 22.05
C GLY A 593 -15.70 16.13 23.07
N ILE A 594 -15.68 14.81 23.31
CA ILE A 594 -14.69 14.16 24.19
C ILE A 594 -13.27 14.30 23.61
N ASN A 595 -13.11 14.17 22.29
CA ASN A 595 -11.81 14.34 21.64
C ASN A 595 -11.29 15.78 21.72
N LEU A 596 -12.17 16.79 21.66
CA LEU A 596 -11.82 18.20 21.83
C LEU A 596 -11.31 18.56 23.23
N LEU A 597 -11.59 17.73 24.25
CA LEU A 597 -11.04 17.92 25.60
C LEU A 597 -9.55 17.58 25.67
N ASP A 598 -9.02 16.79 24.72
CA ASP A 598 -7.64 16.26 24.64
C ASP A 598 -7.10 15.64 25.96
N THR A 599 -7.98 15.26 26.88
CA THR A 599 -7.64 14.63 28.17
C THR A 599 -7.63 13.11 28.09
N PHE A 600 -8.40 12.52 27.17
CA PHE A 600 -8.63 11.08 27.10
C PHE A 600 -8.03 10.50 25.82
N HIS A 601 -6.77 10.05 25.86
CA HIS A 601 -6.08 9.50 24.68
C HIS A 601 -6.77 8.24 24.09
N TRP A 602 -7.56 7.51 24.88
CA TRP A 602 -8.33 6.36 24.39
C TRP A 602 -9.52 6.78 23.50
N ALA A 603 -10.08 7.98 23.69
CA ALA A 603 -11.20 8.47 22.89
C ALA A 603 -10.84 8.68 21.41
N LYS A 604 -9.55 8.89 21.11
CA LYS A 604 -9.02 8.97 19.74
C LYS A 604 -9.23 7.65 18.95
N LYS A 605 -9.37 6.50 19.63
CA LYS A 605 -9.65 5.20 18.99
C LYS A 605 -11.12 5.01 18.63
N LEU A 606 -12.03 5.80 19.21
CA LEU A 606 -13.48 5.72 18.98
C LEU A 606 -13.95 6.63 17.84
N GLN A 607 -13.06 7.43 17.27
CA GLN A 607 -13.41 8.31 16.16
C GLN A 607 -13.83 7.47 14.94
N PRO A 608 -15.08 7.61 14.45
CA PRO A 608 -15.53 6.87 13.28
C PRO A 608 -14.66 7.25 12.08
N SER A 609 -13.83 6.32 11.63
CA SER A 609 -13.06 6.44 10.40
C SER A 609 -13.99 6.23 9.21
N MET A 610 -13.75 6.95 8.11
CA MET A 610 -14.51 6.75 6.87
C MET A 610 -14.53 5.26 6.47
N PRO A 611 -15.71 4.68 6.18
CA PRO A 611 -15.82 3.32 5.69
C PRO A 611 -14.93 3.11 4.45
N LYS A 612 -14.22 1.98 4.39
CA LYS A 612 -13.19 1.70 3.37
C LYS A 612 -13.71 1.79 1.92
N PHE A 613 -15.01 1.60 1.68
CA PHE A 613 -15.63 1.72 0.36
C PHE A 613 -15.79 3.18 -0.11
N ILE A 614 -16.09 4.08 0.83
CA ILE A 614 -16.12 5.54 0.59
C ILE A 614 -14.69 6.05 0.46
N ALA A 615 -13.79 5.58 1.32
CA ALA A 615 -12.36 5.92 1.24
C ALA A 615 -11.72 5.50 -0.10
N LYS A 616 -12.09 4.35 -0.67
CA LYS A 616 -11.60 3.91 -2.00
C LYS A 616 -12.04 4.81 -3.15
N HIS A 617 -13.28 5.31 -3.12
CA HIS A 617 -13.77 6.26 -4.13
C HIS A 617 -13.26 7.69 -3.86
N ALA A 618 -13.09 8.07 -2.59
CA ALA A 618 -12.47 9.33 -2.20
C ALA A 618 -10.95 9.36 -2.44
N HIS A 619 -10.26 8.22 -2.47
CA HIS A 619 -8.84 8.14 -2.87
C HIS A 619 -8.61 8.42 -4.36
N GLY A 620 -9.63 8.27 -5.21
CA GLY A 620 -9.62 8.84 -6.56
C GLY A 620 -9.70 10.38 -6.56
N VAL A 621 -10.30 10.94 -5.49
CA VAL A 621 -10.43 12.38 -5.24
C VAL A 621 -9.25 12.94 -4.43
N SER A 622 -8.38 12.12 -3.82
CA SER A 622 -7.18 12.62 -3.13
C SER A 622 -6.07 13.11 -4.09
N LYS A 623 -6.32 13.04 -5.41
CA LYS A 623 -5.60 13.81 -6.44
C LYS A 623 -6.12 15.24 -6.61
N PHE A 624 -7.28 15.58 -6.05
CA PHE A 624 -7.73 16.97 -5.95
C PHE A 624 -7.01 17.64 -4.78
N ASN A 625 -5.92 18.30 -5.13
CA ASN A 625 -5.31 19.46 -4.50
C ASN A 625 -5.72 19.78 -3.05
N HIS A 626 -4.72 19.92 -2.17
CA HIS A 626 -4.79 20.52 -0.82
C HIS A 626 -5.63 21.81 -0.76
N THR A 627 -5.76 22.50 -1.91
CA THR A 627 -6.58 23.67 -2.15
C THR A 627 -8.10 23.44 -2.00
N LEU A 628 -8.65 22.27 -2.32
CA LEU A 628 -10.10 22.00 -2.32
C LEU A 628 -10.63 21.43 -1.00
N THR A 629 -9.76 20.99 -0.10
CA THR A 629 -10.16 20.44 1.20
C THR A 629 -11.06 21.38 2.01
N PRO A 630 -10.80 22.70 2.12
CA PRO A 630 -11.69 23.61 2.85
C PRO A 630 -13.10 23.67 2.27
N LEU A 631 -13.21 23.65 0.93
CA LEU A 631 -14.49 23.64 0.21
C LEU A 631 -15.30 22.37 0.54
N LEU A 632 -14.65 21.20 0.49
CA LEU A 632 -15.28 19.91 0.80
C LEU A 632 -15.73 19.82 2.27
N VAL A 633 -14.90 20.31 3.19
CA VAL A 633 -15.25 20.38 4.61
C VAL A 633 -16.44 21.32 4.83
N GLY A 634 -16.50 22.44 4.10
CA GLY A 634 -17.66 23.34 4.07
C GLY A 634 -18.94 22.64 3.61
N ILE A 635 -18.87 21.87 2.52
CA ILE A 635 -20.00 21.06 2.02
C ILE A 635 -20.47 20.03 3.05
N ALA A 636 -19.53 19.37 3.72
CA ALA A 636 -19.83 18.36 4.73
C ALA A 636 -20.61 18.91 5.94
N THR A 637 -20.55 20.23 6.20
CA THR A 637 -21.26 20.84 7.34
C THR A 637 -22.78 20.73 7.27
N PHE A 638 -23.36 20.53 6.07
CA PHE A 638 -24.80 20.29 5.92
C PHE A 638 -25.26 18.99 6.58
N PHE A 639 -24.37 17.98 6.61
CA PHE A 639 -24.65 16.68 7.20
C PHE A 639 -24.25 16.61 8.67
N LEU A 640 -23.70 17.69 9.23
CA LEU A 640 -23.34 17.70 10.63
C LEU A 640 -24.59 17.79 11.49
N PRO A 641 -24.67 16.96 12.54
CA PRO A 641 -25.76 17.04 13.46
C PRO A 641 -25.78 18.33 14.27
N CYS A 642 -26.75 19.18 13.98
CA CYS A 642 -27.04 20.38 14.74
C CYS A 642 -28.56 20.51 14.82
N GLY A 643 -29.12 20.61 16.03
CA GLY A 643 -30.56 20.69 16.23
C GLY A 643 -31.23 21.78 15.38
N PHE A 644 -30.62 22.95 15.25
CA PHE A 644 -31.12 24.02 14.38
C PHE A 644 -31.04 23.68 12.89
N THR A 645 -29.97 23.02 12.45
CA THR A 645 -29.83 22.60 11.04
C THR A 645 -30.84 21.50 10.71
N GLN A 646 -31.05 20.54 11.61
CA GLN A 646 -32.05 19.49 11.46
C GLN A 646 -33.47 20.05 11.50
N SER A 647 -33.77 20.98 12.41
CA SER A 647 -35.05 21.69 12.47
C SER A 647 -35.35 22.44 11.17
N MET A 648 -34.36 23.12 10.59
CA MET A 648 -34.51 23.77 9.29
C MET A 648 -34.64 22.75 8.15
N GLN A 649 -33.88 21.65 8.16
CA GLN A 649 -34.02 20.57 7.17
C GLN A 649 -35.41 19.93 7.21
N LEU A 650 -35.95 19.68 8.41
CA LEU A 650 -37.31 19.18 8.61
C LEU A 650 -38.36 20.18 8.14
N TYR A 651 -38.20 21.47 8.45
CA TYR A 651 -39.08 22.51 7.89
C TYR A 651 -38.95 22.58 6.35
N THR A 652 -37.75 22.47 5.79
CA THR A 652 -37.58 22.49 4.33
C THR A 652 -38.26 21.32 3.67
N LEU A 653 -38.29 20.15 4.33
CA LEU A 653 -39.06 18.99 3.89
C LEU A 653 -40.56 19.30 3.83
N THR A 654 -41.11 20.16 4.70
CA THR A 654 -42.53 20.53 4.62
C THR A 654 -42.83 21.58 3.53
N THR A 655 -41.82 22.22 2.94
CA THR A 655 -42.03 23.24 1.88
C THR A 655 -42.46 22.64 0.54
N GLY A 656 -42.19 21.35 0.29
CA GLY A 656 -42.57 20.65 -0.94
C GLY A 656 -41.98 21.20 -2.24
N SER A 657 -41.01 22.14 -2.17
CA SER A 657 -40.45 22.85 -3.32
C SER A 657 -38.93 22.96 -3.20
N PHE A 658 -38.23 22.68 -4.30
CA PHE A 658 -36.78 22.85 -4.38
C PHE A 658 -36.36 24.30 -4.09
N LEU A 659 -37.04 25.26 -4.71
CA LEU A 659 -36.65 26.66 -4.61
C LEU A 659 -36.91 27.19 -3.19
N THR A 660 -38.07 26.88 -2.62
CA THR A 660 -38.44 27.33 -1.28
C THR A 660 -37.55 26.68 -0.21
N GLY A 661 -37.28 25.37 -0.32
CA GLY A 661 -36.36 24.66 0.57
C GLY A 661 -34.92 25.17 0.46
N GLY A 662 -34.44 25.39 -0.76
CA GLY A 662 -33.09 25.91 -1.00
C GLY A 662 -32.89 27.32 -0.45
N LEU A 663 -33.84 28.24 -0.71
CA LEU A 663 -33.79 29.61 -0.19
C LEU A 663 -33.89 29.65 1.35
N THR A 664 -34.70 28.79 1.95
CA THR A 664 -34.82 28.69 3.41
C THR A 664 -33.51 28.25 4.05
N MET A 665 -32.87 27.19 3.53
CA MET A 665 -31.57 26.74 4.05
C MET A 665 -30.44 27.73 3.77
N LEU A 666 -30.48 28.45 2.65
CA LEU A 666 -29.52 29.50 2.35
C LEU A 666 -29.65 30.68 3.33
N ALA A 667 -30.88 31.13 3.61
CA ALA A 667 -31.14 32.19 4.58
C ALA A 667 -30.63 31.80 5.99
N PHE A 668 -30.88 30.57 6.41
CA PHE A 668 -30.31 30.02 7.64
C PHE A 668 -28.78 30.02 7.63
N ALA A 669 -28.15 29.52 6.55
CA ALA A 669 -26.70 29.48 6.43
C ALA A 669 -26.06 30.88 6.45
N LEU A 670 -26.69 31.86 5.80
CA LEU A 670 -26.30 33.28 5.83
C LEU A 670 -26.42 33.87 7.24
N GLY A 671 -27.47 33.53 7.99
CA GLY A 671 -27.62 33.94 9.38
C GLY A 671 -26.47 33.46 10.27
N THR A 672 -25.93 32.27 9.99
CA THR A 672 -24.80 31.75 10.77
C THR A 672 -23.43 32.29 10.35
N LEU A 673 -23.34 32.93 9.18
CA LEU A 673 -22.08 33.34 8.57
C LEU A 673 -21.30 34.37 9.41
N PRO A 674 -21.90 35.43 9.98
CA PRO A 674 -21.15 36.47 10.69
C PRO A 674 -20.34 35.94 11.87
N VAL A 675 -20.93 35.09 12.71
CA VAL A 675 -20.27 34.53 13.89
C VAL A 675 -19.24 33.49 13.50
N LEU A 676 -19.53 32.63 12.52
CA LEU A 676 -18.57 31.62 12.07
C LEU A 676 -17.40 32.21 11.29
N ALA A 677 -17.61 33.29 10.53
CA ALA A 677 -16.54 34.07 9.93
C ALA A 677 -15.72 34.75 11.03
N LEU A 678 -16.34 35.34 12.05
CA LEU A 678 -15.63 35.93 13.19
C LEU A 678 -14.76 34.89 13.89
N ILE A 679 -15.26 33.66 14.13
CA ILE A 679 -14.50 32.55 14.71
C ILE A 679 -13.37 32.10 13.78
N SER A 680 -13.66 31.97 12.49
CA SER A 680 -12.70 31.61 11.44
C SER A 680 -11.51 32.56 11.41
N PHE A 681 -11.78 33.87 11.42
CA PHE A 681 -10.76 34.92 11.33
C PHE A 681 -10.13 35.27 12.69
N SER A 682 -10.80 35.04 13.82
CA SER A 682 -10.22 35.24 15.16
C SER A 682 -9.27 34.12 15.58
N SER A 683 -9.39 32.93 14.99
CA SER A 683 -8.50 31.78 15.21
C SER A 683 -7.01 32.10 15.05
N PHE A 684 -6.68 33.02 14.14
CA PHE A 684 -5.32 33.46 13.85
C PHE A 684 -4.68 34.25 15.01
N SER A 685 -5.49 34.81 15.91
CA SER A 685 -5.04 35.52 17.11
C SER A 685 -4.99 34.60 18.33
N ILE A 686 -5.93 33.66 18.45
CA ILE A 686 -6.11 32.80 19.63
C ILE A 686 -5.07 31.66 19.70
N GLN A 687 -4.58 31.16 18.57
CA GLN A 687 -3.65 30.01 18.54
C GLN A 687 -2.26 30.30 19.14
N LYS A 688 -1.87 31.58 19.24
CA LYS A 688 -0.63 32.01 19.91
C LYS A 688 -0.83 32.43 21.37
N SER A 689 -2.06 32.38 21.88
CA SER A 689 -2.40 32.79 23.24
C SER A 689 -2.22 31.64 24.23
N SER A 690 -1.78 31.96 25.45
CA SER A 690 -1.77 31.05 26.60
C SER A 690 -3.15 30.47 26.97
N LYS A 691 -4.23 30.99 26.36
CA LYS A 691 -5.62 30.58 26.62
C LYS A 691 -6.18 29.54 25.64
N ALA A 692 -5.37 29.02 24.71
CA ALA A 692 -5.84 28.03 23.73
C ALA A 692 -6.38 26.75 24.37
N GLY A 693 -5.79 26.28 25.46
CA GLY A 693 -6.26 25.10 26.21
C GLY A 693 -7.66 25.28 26.81
N ILE A 694 -7.91 26.44 27.41
CA ILE A 694 -9.24 26.83 27.93
C ILE A 694 -10.27 26.86 26.82
N PHE A 695 -9.91 27.43 25.66
CA PHE A 695 -10.80 27.53 24.51
C PHE A 695 -11.27 26.15 24.00
N PHE A 696 -10.35 25.22 23.73
CA PHE A 696 -10.71 23.88 23.22
C PHE A 696 -11.50 23.05 24.24
N LYS A 697 -11.17 23.15 25.53
CA LYS A 697 -11.93 22.48 26.60
C LYS A 697 -13.33 23.06 26.77
N THR A 698 -13.48 24.38 26.65
CA THR A 698 -14.79 25.04 26.66
C THR A 698 -15.64 24.57 25.47
N ALA A 699 -15.06 24.56 24.26
CA ALA A 699 -15.73 24.06 23.06
C ALA A 699 -16.13 22.58 23.20
N GLY A 700 -15.22 21.72 23.69
CA GLY A 700 -15.50 20.30 23.92
C GLY A 700 -16.63 20.07 24.93
N LEU A 701 -16.65 20.80 26.05
CA LEU A 701 -17.73 20.73 27.05
C LEU A 701 -19.09 21.15 26.47
N ILE A 702 -19.12 22.22 25.66
CA ILE A 702 -20.35 22.70 25.00
C ILE A 702 -20.84 21.67 23.97
N VAL A 703 -19.94 21.07 23.17
CA VAL A 703 -20.31 20.00 22.21
C VAL A 703 -20.87 18.78 22.93
N ILE A 704 -20.27 18.36 24.04
CA ILE A 704 -20.77 17.24 24.87
C ILE A 704 -22.17 17.56 25.41
N MET A 705 -22.38 18.77 25.92
CA MET A 705 -23.71 19.20 26.42
C MET A 705 -24.78 19.08 25.33
N PHE A 706 -24.50 19.55 24.11
CA PHE A 706 -25.46 19.43 23.00
C PHE A 706 -25.66 18.00 22.51
N ALA A 707 -24.60 17.18 22.55
CA ALA A 707 -24.71 15.76 22.23
C ALA A 707 -25.66 15.05 23.20
N LEU A 708 -25.50 15.29 24.50
CA LEU A 708 -26.37 14.74 25.55
C LEU A 708 -27.81 15.26 25.41
N PHE A 709 -27.98 16.56 25.17
CA PHE A 709 -29.30 17.15 24.93
C PHE A 709 -30.01 16.51 23.72
N ASN A 710 -29.30 16.26 22.63
CA ASN A 710 -29.87 15.62 21.44
C ASN A 710 -30.24 14.15 21.70
N LEU A 711 -29.38 13.40 22.39
CA LEU A 711 -29.64 12.01 22.78
C LEU A 711 -30.88 11.92 23.70
N ILE A 712 -31.01 12.83 24.66
CA ILE A 712 -32.17 12.92 25.54
C ILE A 712 -33.44 13.24 24.74
N ASN A 713 -33.42 14.25 23.87
CA ASN A 713 -34.59 14.60 23.06
C ASN A 713 -35.00 13.47 22.11
N SER A 714 -34.03 12.71 21.58
CA SER A 714 -34.31 11.53 20.77
C SER A 714 -35.11 10.49 21.57
N LEU A 715 -34.78 10.29 22.85
CA LEU A 715 -35.51 9.39 23.75
C LEU A 715 -36.90 9.94 24.12
N VAL A 716 -37.06 11.26 24.20
CA VAL A 716 -38.38 11.91 24.40
C VAL A 716 -39.29 11.71 23.18
N VAL A 717 -38.76 11.85 21.96
CA VAL A 717 -39.51 11.70 20.70
C VAL A 717 -40.14 10.31 20.54
N ILE A 718 -39.53 9.27 21.12
CA ILE A 718 -40.07 7.90 21.14
C ILE A 718 -40.86 7.55 22.41
N GLY A 719 -41.10 8.53 23.29
CA GLY A 719 -41.87 8.37 24.54
C GLY A 719 -41.13 7.62 25.66
N PHE A 720 -39.82 7.42 25.55
CA PHE A 720 -39.04 6.68 26.56
C PHE A 720 -38.68 7.54 27.79
N LEU A 721 -38.58 8.86 27.62
CA LEU A 721 -38.37 9.82 28.70
C LEU A 721 -39.43 10.93 28.65
N PRO A 722 -39.87 11.46 29.80
CA PRO A 722 -40.66 12.69 29.81
C PRO A 722 -39.81 13.88 29.30
N PRO A 723 -40.41 14.89 28.66
CA PRO A 723 -39.69 16.06 28.20
C PRO A 723 -39.07 16.82 29.37
N ILE A 724 -37.74 16.98 29.35
CA ILE A 724 -36.99 17.68 30.42
C ILE A 724 -37.32 19.18 30.46
N PHE A 725 -37.68 19.75 29.30
CA PHE A 725 -38.19 21.10 29.17
C PHE A 725 -39.60 21.01 28.57
N ASN A 726 -40.59 21.69 29.15
CA ASN A 726 -41.91 21.80 28.53
C ASN A 726 -41.73 22.51 27.18
N PHE A 727 -41.95 21.78 26.09
CA PHE A 727 -41.94 22.29 24.73
C PHE A 727 -43.18 23.10 24.42
#